data_AF-A0A3C1FJ31-F1
#
_entry.id   AF-A0A3C1FJ31-F1
#
_cell.length_a   1.000
_cell.length_b   1.000
_cell.length_c   1.000
_cell.angle_alpha   90.00
_cell.angle_beta   90.00
_cell.angle_gamma   90.00
#
_symmetry.space_group_name_H-M   'P 1'
#
loop_
_entity.id
_entity.type
_entity.pdbx_description
1 polymer ?
#
loop_
_entity_poly.entity_id
_entity_poly.type
_entity_poly.pdbx_seq_one_letter_code
_entity_poly.pdbx_strand_id
1 'polypeptide(L)'
;WYYASQSDRESQIRTPITDGAYGKHWVFRYKDLWNWWGNTHVNRPGGIEAGSATEWVPQSKPVWFTEIGCPAVDKGTNEPNKFIDVKSSESGAPHFSSGRPDDLIQRRYLQAVHQFWDPANPEYVAGNNPLSTVYGGPMVDPDNLHVWSWDARPWPDFPARGSLWADAGNWRLGHWVNGRLGAVPLRELVERLLADYGFADFDAAGLVGVVDGIVIDRIMSARDVLQPLAQAFFFDPCEEGMTISFRHRSAAQMIDLSPDAIVAAGAGGESDVAVARSQETDLPLSLKLQYIDGNADYRRGSAESRKLSGNSARVASMNLPLVMGQSDAQRIADSLLQEIWAGRERLRLSFPPSRLAASPGDVINWQANGTSQKFRIESIEDGADRPVEAMRIESGIYQQLTGPERAIAVPPPAALGPPLTEFLDLPLLSGNETAHAVRIAAFADPWPGGVAIYRSPSSTGFVWDSLADAPAVIGESDADFFAGPAGRWDRGNALFVTLYGGTLQSHDDLAVLAGANVAAIRNGAGIWEVFQFAEAELIGPNQYKLSRLLRGQAGTEMAMASPVLAGARFVLLDGAVMPSGMGAEQRGLPLNWRYGPAGRPIDDFTYQTKAYTPQGVGLRPFSPVHVRAVRDPSSFDLTISWVRRTRIGGDSWAQTEVPLGEASERYEIDIRDGGQTIRTLQCDTPQIVYTAAQQNADFAGGAPVSPLSIAVYQISESYGRGSAREVTLYV
;
A
#
# COMPACT_ATOMS: atom_id res chain seq x y z
N TRP A 1 -17.14 4.34 -44.18
CA TRP A 1 -17.84 5.60 -44.51
C TRP A 1 -17.41 6.65 -43.48
N TYR A 2 -17.71 7.93 -43.70
CA TYR A 2 -17.49 9.01 -42.74
C TYR A 2 -18.69 9.98 -42.74
N TYR A 3 -18.78 10.85 -41.74
CA TYR A 3 -19.72 11.96 -41.70
C TYR A 3 -18.98 13.23 -42.16
N ALA A 4 -19.46 13.91 -43.20
CA ALA A 4 -18.75 15.08 -43.75
C ALA A 4 -19.01 16.36 -42.94
N SER A 5 -20.09 16.38 -42.15
CA SER A 5 -20.45 17.47 -41.26
C SER A 5 -21.07 16.95 -39.95
N GLN A 6 -21.24 17.84 -38.97
CA GLN A 6 -22.00 17.52 -37.75
C GLN A 6 -23.49 17.27 -38.05
N SER A 7 -24.07 17.98 -39.02
CA SER A 7 -25.46 17.77 -39.46
C SER A 7 -25.65 16.40 -40.12
N ASP A 8 -24.67 15.95 -40.92
CA ASP A 8 -24.68 14.61 -41.52
C ASP A 8 -24.65 13.54 -40.43
N ARG A 9 -23.90 13.76 -39.35
CA ARG A 9 -23.84 12.84 -38.22
C ARG A 9 -25.16 12.76 -37.46
N GLU A 10 -25.76 13.91 -37.17
CA GLU A 10 -27.07 13.99 -36.51
C GLU A 10 -28.18 13.33 -37.35
N SER A 11 -28.10 13.46 -38.68
CA SER A 11 -29.05 12.86 -39.62
C SER A 11 -28.65 11.45 -40.10
N GLN A 12 -27.54 10.90 -39.60
CA GLN A 12 -26.96 9.62 -40.02
C GLN A 12 -26.69 9.49 -41.54
N ILE A 13 -26.36 10.57 -42.22
CA ILE A 13 -25.98 10.59 -43.64
C ILE A 13 -24.53 10.12 -43.78
N ARG A 14 -24.33 8.85 -44.17
CA ARG A 14 -23.02 8.20 -44.24
C ARG A 14 -22.41 8.34 -45.64
N THR A 15 -21.29 9.07 -45.75
CA THR A 15 -20.57 9.24 -47.01
C THR A 15 -19.58 8.09 -47.23
N PRO A 16 -19.64 7.36 -48.36
CA PRO A 16 -18.68 6.30 -48.66
C PRO A 16 -17.23 6.82 -48.72
N ILE A 17 -16.28 6.02 -48.22
CA ILE A 17 -14.85 6.28 -48.43
C ILE A 17 -14.45 5.50 -49.69
N THR A 18 -14.00 6.23 -50.71
CA THR A 18 -13.62 5.68 -52.01
C THR A 18 -12.22 6.14 -52.42
N ASP A 19 -11.60 5.31 -53.24
CA ASP A 19 -10.38 5.55 -53.98
C ASP A 19 -10.81 5.77 -55.44
N GLY A 20 -10.92 7.03 -55.84
CA GLY A 20 -11.34 7.40 -57.19
C GLY A 20 -10.28 7.12 -58.26
N ALA A 21 -9.02 6.88 -57.88
CA ALA A 21 -7.92 6.70 -58.82
C ALA A 21 -7.71 5.23 -59.21
N TYR A 22 -7.73 4.32 -58.23
CA TYR A 22 -7.39 2.91 -58.45
C TYR A 22 -8.42 1.91 -57.90
N GLY A 23 -9.54 2.38 -57.35
CA GLY A 23 -10.57 1.50 -56.79
C GLY A 23 -10.17 0.73 -55.53
N LYS A 24 -8.96 0.95 -54.98
CA LYS A 24 -8.50 0.30 -53.73
C LYS A 24 -8.99 1.08 -52.52
N HIS A 25 -10.30 1.13 -52.34
CA HIS A 25 -10.96 1.91 -51.28
C HIS A 25 -10.43 1.59 -49.88
N TRP A 26 -10.02 0.34 -49.65
CA TRP A 26 -9.44 -0.15 -48.40
C TRP A 26 -8.16 0.58 -47.97
N VAL A 27 -7.42 1.21 -48.90
CA VAL A 27 -6.25 2.03 -48.58
C VAL A 27 -6.62 3.25 -47.73
N PHE A 28 -7.84 3.78 -47.90
CA PHE A 28 -8.33 4.97 -47.18
C PHE A 28 -9.35 4.63 -46.10
N ARG A 29 -9.89 3.41 -46.08
CA ARG A 29 -10.85 2.96 -45.06
C ARG A 29 -10.10 2.50 -43.82
N TYR A 30 -10.14 3.35 -42.79
CA TYR A 30 -9.63 2.97 -41.47
C TYR A 30 -10.23 1.64 -41.00
N LYS A 31 -9.36 0.72 -40.58
CA LYS A 31 -9.70 -0.62 -40.05
C LYS A 31 -10.45 -1.53 -41.04
N ASP A 32 -10.29 -1.37 -42.35
CA ASP A 32 -10.73 -2.36 -43.35
C ASP A 32 -9.79 -3.58 -43.36
N LEU A 33 -9.81 -4.34 -42.25
CA LEU A 33 -8.85 -5.41 -41.96
C LEU A 33 -8.88 -6.51 -43.02
N TRP A 34 -10.08 -6.91 -43.46
CA TRP A 34 -10.27 -7.94 -44.49
C TRP A 34 -9.54 -7.61 -45.78
N ASN A 35 -9.76 -6.40 -46.31
CA ASN A 35 -9.14 -6.02 -47.57
C ASN A 35 -7.65 -5.68 -47.39
N TRP A 36 -7.27 -5.06 -46.27
CA TRP A 36 -5.87 -4.80 -46.01
C TRP A 36 -5.06 -6.11 -45.91
N TRP A 37 -5.56 -7.11 -45.19
CA TRP A 37 -4.89 -8.40 -45.01
C TRP A 37 -4.91 -9.25 -46.29
N GLY A 38 -6.02 -9.22 -47.02
CA GLY A 38 -6.27 -10.09 -48.18
C GLY A 38 -5.76 -9.58 -49.53
N ASN A 39 -5.25 -8.34 -49.64
CA ASN A 39 -4.81 -7.75 -50.91
C ASN A 39 -3.30 -7.51 -50.99
N THR A 40 -2.81 -7.41 -52.22
CA THR A 40 -1.43 -6.98 -52.51
C THR A 40 -1.26 -5.50 -52.24
N HIS A 41 -0.15 -5.12 -51.60
CA HIS A 41 0.14 -3.72 -51.27
C HIS A 41 1.06 -3.09 -52.29
N VAL A 42 0.80 -1.82 -52.62
CA VAL A 42 1.61 -1.02 -53.53
C VAL A 42 1.80 0.36 -52.90
N ASN A 43 3.04 0.82 -52.81
CA ASN A 43 3.33 2.14 -52.24
C ASN A 43 2.76 3.26 -53.12
N ARG A 44 2.27 4.34 -52.49
CA ARG A 44 1.66 5.50 -53.18
C ARG A 44 2.30 6.85 -52.80
N PRO A 45 3.60 7.08 -53.07
CA PRO A 45 4.22 8.38 -52.80
C PRO A 45 3.48 9.48 -53.59
N GLY A 46 3.02 10.52 -52.89
CA GLY A 46 2.22 11.58 -53.51
C GLY A 46 0.86 11.12 -54.07
N GLY A 47 0.36 9.94 -53.67
CA GLY A 47 -0.93 9.41 -54.10
C GLY A 47 -0.91 8.58 -55.40
N ILE A 48 0.26 8.35 -56.02
CA ILE A 48 0.40 7.59 -57.28
C ILE A 48 1.05 6.24 -57.00
N GLU A 49 0.48 5.15 -57.52
CA GLU A 49 1.06 3.80 -57.34
C GLU A 49 2.46 3.67 -57.95
N ALA A 50 3.39 3.16 -57.15
CA ALA A 50 4.69 2.71 -57.63
C ALA A 50 4.54 1.49 -58.56
N GLY A 51 5.50 1.28 -59.46
CA GLY A 51 5.41 0.24 -60.50
C GLY A 51 5.45 -1.21 -60.01
N SER A 52 5.74 -1.48 -58.73
CA SER A 52 5.82 -2.83 -58.16
C SER A 52 5.11 -2.92 -56.81
N ALA A 53 4.58 -4.11 -56.50
CA ALA A 53 4.08 -4.44 -55.18
C ALA A 53 5.19 -4.40 -54.13
N THR A 54 4.80 -4.21 -52.87
CA THR A 54 5.70 -4.39 -51.72
C THR A 54 5.93 -5.88 -51.46
N GLU A 55 6.83 -6.21 -50.54
CA GLU A 55 7.09 -7.59 -50.10
C GLU A 55 5.92 -8.21 -49.31
N TRP A 56 4.84 -7.45 -49.06
CA TRP A 56 3.65 -7.99 -48.41
C TRP A 56 3.00 -9.08 -49.25
N VAL A 57 3.00 -10.30 -48.73
CA VAL A 57 2.23 -11.41 -49.27
C VAL A 57 0.84 -11.41 -48.60
N PRO A 58 -0.26 -11.35 -49.38
CA PRO A 58 -1.61 -11.44 -48.82
C PRO A 58 -1.77 -12.66 -47.91
N GLN A 59 -2.43 -12.46 -46.77
CA GLN A 59 -2.71 -13.51 -45.80
C GLN A 59 -1.47 -14.17 -45.14
N SER A 60 -0.28 -13.57 -45.25
CA SER A 60 0.98 -14.19 -44.82
C SER A 60 1.16 -14.36 -43.32
N LYS A 61 0.43 -13.59 -42.50
CA LYS A 61 0.46 -13.68 -41.03
C LYS A 61 -0.86 -13.21 -40.43
N PRO A 62 -1.24 -13.68 -39.22
CA PRO A 62 -2.41 -13.18 -38.52
C PRO A 62 -2.23 -11.73 -38.07
N VAL A 63 -3.36 -11.08 -37.79
CA VAL A 63 -3.45 -9.77 -37.14
C VAL A 63 -3.66 -9.99 -35.65
N TRP A 64 -2.85 -9.31 -34.85
CA TRP A 64 -3.02 -9.21 -33.40
C TRP A 64 -3.57 -7.83 -33.07
N PHE A 65 -4.47 -7.77 -32.09
CA PHE A 65 -4.89 -6.49 -31.54
C PHE A 65 -4.10 -6.24 -30.27
N THR A 66 -3.12 -5.33 -30.36
CA THR A 66 -2.30 -4.92 -29.22
C THR A 66 -3.06 -4.03 -28.24
N GLU A 67 -4.13 -3.38 -28.70
CA GLU A 67 -4.99 -2.53 -27.89
C GLU A 67 -6.45 -2.61 -28.39
N ILE A 68 -7.32 -3.20 -27.57
CA ILE A 68 -8.78 -3.06 -27.67
C ILE A 68 -9.33 -2.40 -26.42
N GLY A 69 -10.35 -1.56 -26.59
CA GLY A 69 -11.08 -0.99 -25.47
C GLY A 69 -11.93 0.19 -25.88
N CYS A 70 -12.80 0.60 -24.97
CA CYS A 70 -13.49 1.89 -25.03
C CYS A 70 -13.51 2.51 -23.63
N PRO A 71 -13.67 3.84 -23.51
CA PRO A 71 -13.81 4.48 -22.21
C PRO A 71 -15.09 3.98 -21.50
N ALA A 72 -15.03 3.84 -20.18
CA ALA A 72 -16.19 3.50 -19.34
C ALA A 72 -17.08 4.72 -19.08
N VAL A 73 -17.63 5.24 -20.16
CA VAL A 73 -18.48 6.43 -20.20
C VAL A 73 -19.68 6.13 -21.09
N ASP A 74 -20.83 6.72 -20.80
CA ASP A 74 -22.05 6.60 -21.62
C ASP A 74 -21.72 6.72 -23.12
N LYS A 75 -22.15 5.72 -23.90
CA LYS A 75 -21.87 5.63 -25.34
C LYS A 75 -20.36 5.66 -25.68
N GLY A 76 -19.52 5.10 -24.82
CA GLY A 76 -18.08 4.90 -25.03
C GLY A 76 -17.73 4.29 -26.39
N THR A 77 -18.62 3.42 -26.89
CA THR A 77 -18.48 2.75 -28.18
C THR A 77 -18.65 3.65 -29.41
N ASN A 78 -19.24 4.85 -29.26
CA ASN A 78 -19.40 5.79 -30.37
C ASN A 78 -18.05 6.34 -30.86
N GLU A 79 -17.09 6.50 -29.95
CA GLU A 79 -15.72 6.88 -30.23
C GLU A 79 -14.76 6.13 -29.27
N PRO A 80 -14.46 4.84 -29.54
CA PRO A 80 -13.66 4.02 -28.62
C PRO A 80 -12.25 4.56 -28.35
N ASN A 81 -11.75 5.45 -29.22
CA ASN A 81 -10.44 6.10 -29.10
C ASN A 81 -10.44 7.33 -28.17
N LYS A 82 -11.60 7.81 -27.69
CA LYS A 82 -11.67 9.02 -26.87
C LYS A 82 -11.18 8.78 -25.45
N PHE A 83 -10.34 9.68 -24.96
CA PHE A 83 -9.84 9.70 -23.59
C PHE A 83 -10.40 10.92 -22.87
N ILE A 84 -10.97 10.75 -21.67
CA ILE A 84 -11.46 11.87 -20.87
C ILE A 84 -10.38 12.18 -19.83
N ASP A 85 -9.38 12.96 -20.25
CA ASP A 85 -8.30 13.46 -19.38
C ASP A 85 -8.22 14.98 -19.52
N VAL A 86 -8.45 15.70 -18.43
CA VAL A 86 -8.36 17.17 -18.38
C VAL A 86 -6.99 17.73 -18.80
N LYS A 87 -5.94 16.90 -18.84
CA LYS A 87 -4.58 17.27 -19.25
C LYS A 87 -4.28 17.03 -20.74
N SER A 88 -5.17 16.37 -21.47
CA SER A 88 -4.98 16.06 -22.90
C SER A 88 -5.69 17.06 -23.82
N SER A 89 -5.01 17.51 -24.88
CA SER A 89 -5.62 18.35 -25.92
C SER A 89 -6.60 17.59 -26.81
N GLU A 90 -6.60 16.26 -26.79
CA GLU A 90 -7.55 15.41 -27.52
C GLU A 90 -8.73 14.95 -26.65
N SER A 91 -8.81 15.49 -25.43
CA SER A 91 -9.81 15.14 -24.43
C SER A 91 -11.22 15.51 -24.84
N GLY A 92 -12.16 14.59 -24.64
CA GLY A 92 -13.58 14.84 -24.84
C GLY A 92 -14.43 13.61 -24.65
N ALA A 93 -15.69 13.82 -24.29
CA ALA A 93 -16.67 12.74 -24.26
C ALA A 93 -16.96 12.23 -25.68
N PRO A 94 -17.24 10.94 -25.86
CA PRO A 94 -17.67 10.39 -27.14
C PRO A 94 -18.89 11.13 -27.71
N HIS A 95 -19.06 11.11 -29.04
CA HIS A 95 -20.21 11.73 -29.69
C HIS A 95 -21.55 11.30 -29.06
N PHE A 96 -22.37 12.30 -28.72
CA PHE A 96 -23.68 12.15 -28.08
C PHE A 96 -23.66 11.53 -26.67
N SER A 97 -22.48 11.30 -26.09
CA SER A 97 -22.33 10.87 -24.70
C SER A 97 -22.82 11.96 -23.74
N SER A 98 -23.46 11.55 -22.64
CA SER A 98 -23.72 12.45 -21.51
C SER A 98 -22.52 12.66 -20.59
N GLY A 99 -21.39 11.98 -20.83
CA GLY A 99 -20.17 12.08 -20.02
C GLY A 99 -20.24 11.35 -18.66
N ARG A 100 -21.34 10.65 -18.36
CA ARG A 100 -21.52 9.87 -17.12
C ARG A 100 -20.73 8.55 -17.18
N PRO A 101 -20.23 8.02 -16.04
CA PRO A 101 -19.64 6.69 -15.99
C PRO A 101 -20.62 5.61 -16.47
N ASP A 102 -20.09 4.63 -17.18
CA ASP A 102 -20.86 3.47 -17.64
C ASP A 102 -19.88 2.28 -17.81
N ASP A 103 -19.80 1.43 -16.80
CA ASP A 103 -18.92 0.26 -16.83
C ASP A 103 -19.52 -0.85 -17.70
N LEU A 104 -20.85 -0.88 -17.83
CA LEU A 104 -21.56 -1.86 -18.65
C LEU A 104 -21.24 -1.70 -20.14
N ILE A 105 -21.23 -0.46 -20.66
CA ILE A 105 -20.93 -0.23 -22.07
C ILE A 105 -19.49 -0.67 -22.43
N GLN A 106 -18.54 -0.48 -21.52
CA GLN A 106 -17.18 -1.00 -21.68
C GLN A 106 -17.16 -2.52 -21.72
N ARG A 107 -17.84 -3.17 -20.77
CA ARG A 107 -17.97 -4.63 -20.77
C ARG A 107 -18.59 -5.15 -22.06
N ARG A 108 -19.69 -4.53 -22.52
CA ARG A 108 -20.38 -4.92 -23.76
C ARG A 108 -19.51 -4.72 -25.00
N TYR A 109 -18.70 -3.66 -25.04
CA TYR A 109 -17.72 -3.46 -26.11
C TYR A 109 -16.72 -4.61 -26.17
N LEU A 110 -16.08 -4.93 -25.04
CA LEU A 110 -15.09 -6.01 -24.97
C LEU A 110 -15.73 -7.36 -25.34
N GLN A 111 -16.90 -7.65 -24.78
CA GLN A 111 -17.68 -8.84 -25.10
C GLN A 111 -17.95 -8.93 -26.61
N ALA A 112 -18.48 -7.86 -27.23
CA ALA A 112 -18.79 -7.85 -28.65
C ALA A 112 -17.53 -8.07 -29.51
N VAL A 113 -16.39 -7.47 -29.17
CA VAL A 113 -15.13 -7.66 -29.89
C VAL A 113 -14.66 -9.11 -29.80
N HIS A 114 -14.61 -9.69 -28.59
CA HIS A 114 -14.20 -11.09 -28.42
C HIS A 114 -15.12 -12.06 -29.16
N GLN A 115 -16.44 -11.91 -29.00
CA GLN A 115 -17.43 -12.78 -29.63
C GLN A 115 -17.42 -12.68 -31.17
N PHE A 116 -17.15 -11.49 -31.72
CA PHE A 116 -17.14 -11.28 -33.17
C PHE A 116 -16.00 -12.04 -33.86
N TRP A 117 -14.83 -12.14 -33.22
CA TRP A 117 -13.63 -12.76 -33.80
C TRP A 117 -13.46 -14.23 -33.44
N ASP A 118 -14.18 -14.74 -32.45
CA ASP A 118 -14.06 -16.11 -31.95
C ASP A 118 -14.98 -17.09 -32.71
N PRO A 119 -14.43 -18.02 -33.53
CA PRO A 119 -15.22 -19.03 -34.21
C PRO A 119 -15.86 -20.07 -33.29
N ALA A 120 -15.41 -20.17 -32.02
CA ALA A 120 -16.01 -21.05 -31.02
C ALA A 120 -17.28 -20.45 -30.40
N ASN A 121 -17.57 -19.18 -30.65
CA ASN A 121 -18.79 -18.54 -30.16
C ASN A 121 -20.03 -19.13 -30.86
N PRO A 122 -21.09 -19.53 -30.13
CA PRO A 122 -22.32 -20.08 -30.73
C PRO A 122 -23.05 -19.13 -31.69
N GLU A 123 -22.89 -17.81 -31.52
CA GLU A 123 -23.49 -16.76 -32.34
C GLU A 123 -22.53 -16.27 -33.44
N TYR A 124 -21.38 -16.93 -33.63
CA TYR A 124 -20.41 -16.55 -34.64
C TYR A 124 -21.00 -16.63 -36.06
N VAL A 125 -20.86 -15.53 -36.81
CA VAL A 125 -21.28 -15.49 -38.21
C VAL A 125 -20.14 -16.01 -39.09
N ALA A 126 -20.39 -17.14 -39.75
CA ALA A 126 -19.43 -17.80 -40.63
C ALA A 126 -18.83 -16.82 -41.66
N GLY A 127 -17.50 -16.74 -41.71
CA GLY A 127 -16.76 -15.87 -42.62
C GLY A 127 -16.34 -14.52 -42.04
N ASN A 128 -16.77 -14.15 -40.83
CA ASN A 128 -16.31 -12.93 -40.15
C ASN A 128 -14.79 -12.91 -39.95
N ASN A 129 -14.20 -14.04 -39.57
CA ASN A 129 -12.77 -14.25 -39.40
C ASN A 129 -12.27 -15.33 -40.38
N PRO A 130 -11.93 -14.97 -41.63
CA PRO A 130 -11.58 -15.94 -42.67
C PRO A 130 -10.26 -16.66 -42.36
N LEU A 131 -10.13 -17.90 -42.83
CA LEU A 131 -8.89 -18.67 -42.72
C LEU A 131 -7.89 -18.28 -43.81
N SER A 132 -6.62 -18.18 -43.44
CA SER A 132 -5.52 -17.97 -44.37
C SER A 132 -5.29 -19.19 -45.23
N THR A 133 -5.18 -18.96 -46.54
CA THR A 133 -4.70 -19.95 -47.51
C THR A 133 -3.21 -20.25 -47.38
N VAL A 134 -2.45 -19.43 -46.65
CA VAL A 134 -0.99 -19.57 -46.47
C VAL A 134 -0.66 -20.39 -45.21
N TYR A 135 -1.29 -20.09 -44.07
CA TYR A 135 -0.97 -20.74 -42.78
C TYR A 135 -2.13 -21.52 -42.15
N GLY A 136 -3.32 -21.53 -42.76
CA GLY A 136 -4.46 -22.35 -42.32
C GLY A 136 -5.18 -21.89 -41.05
N GLY A 137 -4.78 -20.77 -40.44
CA GLY A 137 -5.42 -20.18 -39.25
C GLY A 137 -6.25 -18.93 -39.56
N PRO A 138 -6.99 -18.38 -38.57
CA PRO A 138 -7.84 -17.21 -38.76
C PRO A 138 -7.05 -15.93 -39.04
N MET A 139 -7.67 -14.98 -39.75
CA MET A 139 -7.10 -13.66 -40.07
C MET A 139 -6.74 -12.86 -38.82
N VAL A 140 -7.67 -12.77 -37.86
CA VAL A 140 -7.43 -12.21 -36.54
C VAL A 140 -7.26 -13.38 -35.58
N ASP A 141 -6.19 -13.36 -34.80
CA ASP A 141 -5.92 -14.40 -33.82
C ASP A 141 -6.74 -14.16 -32.54
N PRO A 142 -7.75 -15.00 -32.20
CA PRO A 142 -8.62 -14.77 -31.05
C PRO A 142 -7.89 -14.82 -29.70
N ASP A 143 -6.74 -15.52 -29.63
CA ASP A 143 -5.93 -15.62 -28.42
C ASP A 143 -5.05 -14.36 -28.21
N ASN A 144 -4.88 -13.53 -29.24
CA ASN A 144 -4.04 -12.33 -29.23
C ASN A 144 -4.88 -11.04 -29.39
N LEU A 145 -5.93 -10.95 -28.56
CA LEU A 145 -6.78 -9.77 -28.37
C LEU A 145 -6.45 -9.11 -27.02
N HIS A 146 -5.54 -8.13 -27.03
CA HIS A 146 -5.03 -7.50 -25.81
C HIS A 146 -5.86 -6.29 -25.40
N VAL A 147 -6.49 -6.38 -24.23
CA VAL A 147 -7.28 -5.30 -23.64
C VAL A 147 -6.36 -4.18 -23.17
N TRP A 148 -6.58 -2.98 -23.70
CA TRP A 148 -5.85 -1.79 -23.30
C TRP A 148 -6.16 -1.44 -21.84
N SER A 149 -5.17 -0.91 -21.12
CA SER A 149 -5.27 -0.42 -19.73
C SER A 149 -5.74 -1.46 -18.71
N TRP A 150 -5.47 -2.74 -18.99
CA TRP A 150 -5.19 -3.70 -17.93
C TRP A 150 -3.71 -3.57 -17.55
N ASP A 151 -3.42 -3.08 -16.35
CA ASP A 151 -2.04 -2.93 -15.88
C ASP A 151 -1.82 -3.53 -14.49
N ALA A 152 -0.56 -3.61 -14.07
CA ALA A 152 -0.14 -4.32 -12.87
C ALA A 152 -0.51 -3.61 -11.55
N ARG A 153 -1.10 -2.41 -11.58
CA ARG A 153 -1.50 -1.71 -10.35
C ARG A 153 -2.67 -2.43 -9.70
N PRO A 154 -2.57 -2.84 -8.42
CA PRO A 154 -3.60 -3.59 -7.77
C PRO A 154 -4.86 -2.75 -7.55
N TRP A 155 -6.03 -3.37 -7.66
CA TRP A 155 -7.29 -2.84 -7.14
C TRP A 155 -7.44 -3.25 -5.66
N PRO A 156 -7.95 -2.40 -4.74
CA PRO A 156 -8.49 -1.05 -4.97
C PRO A 156 -7.41 0.05 -4.89
N ASP A 157 -6.16 -0.34 -4.64
CA ASP A 157 -5.02 0.55 -4.50
C ASP A 157 -5.05 1.60 -5.61
N PHE A 158 -4.89 1.25 -6.88
CA PHE A 158 -5.28 2.12 -7.99
C PHE A 158 -6.79 1.97 -8.25
N PRO A 159 -7.57 3.07 -8.27
CA PRO A 159 -7.15 4.48 -8.22
C PRO A 159 -7.16 5.14 -6.83
N ALA A 160 -7.50 4.42 -5.74
CA ALA A 160 -7.76 5.00 -4.41
C ALA A 160 -6.60 5.82 -3.79
N ARG A 161 -5.35 5.59 -4.18
CA ARG A 161 -4.17 6.38 -3.73
C ARG A 161 -3.76 7.42 -4.78
N GLY A 162 -4.64 8.40 -5.02
CA GLY A 162 -4.38 9.50 -5.96
C GLY A 162 -3.15 10.35 -5.66
N SER A 163 -2.60 10.28 -4.44
CA SER A 163 -1.30 10.90 -4.10
C SER A 163 -0.10 10.17 -4.72
N LEU A 164 -0.22 8.88 -5.02
CA LEU A 164 0.82 8.06 -5.64
C LEU A 164 0.69 8.04 -7.17
N TRP A 165 -0.53 8.00 -7.70
CA TRP A 165 -0.77 7.94 -9.15
C TRP A 165 -1.43 9.21 -9.68
N ALA A 166 -0.69 9.97 -10.48
CA ALA A 166 -1.12 11.25 -11.06
C ALA A 166 -2.29 11.13 -12.05
N ASP A 167 -2.58 9.92 -12.54
CA ASP A 167 -3.65 9.55 -13.47
C ASP A 167 -4.83 8.84 -12.78
N ALA A 168 -4.84 8.73 -11.44
CA ALA A 168 -5.92 8.07 -10.70
C ALA A 168 -7.32 8.59 -11.06
N GLY A 169 -7.47 9.89 -11.28
CA GLY A 169 -8.73 10.51 -11.68
C GLY A 169 -9.26 10.02 -13.04
N ASN A 170 -8.38 9.50 -13.92
CA ASN A 170 -8.75 9.04 -15.25
C ASN A 170 -9.38 7.63 -15.23
N TRP A 171 -9.18 6.83 -14.17
CA TRP A 171 -9.75 5.48 -14.06
C TRP A 171 -11.28 5.50 -14.25
N ARG A 172 -11.95 6.47 -13.61
CA ARG A 172 -13.41 6.56 -13.55
C ARG A 172 -14.09 6.60 -14.92
N LEU A 173 -13.52 7.33 -15.88
CA LEU A 173 -14.12 7.51 -17.22
C LEU A 173 -13.24 6.97 -18.35
N GLY A 174 -12.03 6.50 -18.03
CA GLY A 174 -11.08 5.97 -18.98
C GLY A 174 -11.27 4.48 -19.25
N HIS A 175 -10.26 3.90 -19.91
CA HIS A 175 -10.30 2.54 -20.42
C HIS A 175 -9.96 1.47 -19.38
N TRP A 176 -9.44 1.85 -18.22
CA TRP A 176 -8.94 0.89 -17.23
C TRP A 176 -9.97 -0.14 -16.83
N VAL A 177 -9.54 -1.39 -16.73
CA VAL A 177 -10.42 -2.54 -16.39
C VAL A 177 -10.18 -3.10 -14.99
N ASN A 178 -9.10 -2.68 -14.32
CA ASN A 178 -8.79 -3.04 -12.93
C ASN A 178 -9.98 -2.66 -12.03
N GLY A 179 -10.50 -3.62 -11.26
CA GLY A 179 -11.70 -3.46 -10.43
C GLY A 179 -13.04 -3.69 -11.13
N ARG A 180 -13.11 -3.61 -12.46
CA ARG A 180 -14.37 -3.74 -13.24
C ARG A 180 -14.66 -5.15 -13.73
N LEU A 181 -13.63 -5.93 -14.04
CA LEU A 181 -13.80 -7.27 -14.64
C LEU A 181 -14.46 -8.28 -13.69
N GLY A 182 -14.40 -8.06 -12.38
CA GLY A 182 -15.02 -8.93 -11.38
C GLY A 182 -16.54 -8.83 -11.28
N ALA A 183 -17.14 -7.78 -11.85
CA ALA A 183 -18.58 -7.56 -11.76
C ALA A 183 -19.36 -8.49 -12.71
N VAL A 184 -20.57 -8.86 -12.29
CA VAL A 184 -21.41 -9.85 -12.99
C VAL A 184 -22.54 -9.13 -13.73
N PRO A 185 -22.78 -9.43 -15.03
CA PRO A 185 -23.91 -8.85 -15.73
C PRO A 185 -25.25 -9.36 -15.18
N LEU A 186 -26.22 -8.44 -15.07
CA LEU A 186 -27.47 -8.65 -14.34
C LEU A 186 -28.30 -9.82 -14.89
N ARG A 187 -28.38 -9.94 -16.21
CA ARG A 187 -29.08 -11.03 -16.90
C ARG A 187 -28.56 -12.38 -16.42
N GLU A 188 -27.26 -12.60 -16.58
CA GLU A 188 -26.61 -13.87 -16.29
C GLU A 188 -26.71 -14.20 -14.79
N LEU A 189 -26.68 -13.19 -13.91
CA LEU A 189 -26.93 -13.37 -12.48
C LEU A 189 -28.37 -13.85 -12.20
N VAL A 190 -29.38 -13.21 -12.79
CA VAL A 190 -30.80 -13.59 -12.60
C VAL A 190 -31.07 -14.98 -13.16
N GLU A 191 -30.58 -15.28 -14.37
CA GLU A 191 -30.69 -16.61 -14.98
C GLU A 191 -30.06 -17.68 -14.09
N ARG A 192 -28.86 -17.40 -13.54
CA ARG A 192 -28.17 -18.33 -12.63
C ARG A 192 -28.94 -18.57 -11.35
N LEU A 193 -29.44 -17.49 -10.72
CA LEU A 193 -30.21 -17.60 -9.47
C LEU A 193 -31.48 -18.43 -9.69
N LEU A 194 -32.25 -18.15 -10.73
CA LEU A 194 -33.46 -18.91 -11.03
C LEU A 194 -33.18 -20.40 -11.27
N ALA A 195 -32.11 -20.71 -12.01
CA ALA A 195 -31.66 -22.08 -12.22
C ALA A 195 -31.26 -22.78 -10.91
N ASP A 196 -30.54 -22.09 -10.01
CA ASP A 196 -30.17 -22.62 -8.69
C ASP A 196 -31.39 -22.90 -7.79
N TYR A 197 -32.48 -22.15 -7.97
CA TYR A 197 -33.77 -22.39 -7.31
C TYR A 197 -34.69 -23.39 -8.05
N GLY A 198 -34.25 -23.94 -9.19
CA GLY A 198 -34.97 -24.97 -9.94
C GLY A 198 -36.07 -24.45 -10.88
N PHE A 199 -36.07 -23.17 -11.23
CA PHE A 199 -36.95 -22.65 -12.28
C PHE A 199 -36.35 -22.95 -13.66
N ALA A 200 -37.20 -23.32 -14.63
CA ALA A 200 -36.79 -23.61 -16.01
C ALA A 200 -37.45 -22.67 -17.04
N ASP A 201 -38.68 -22.23 -16.78
CA ASP A 201 -39.47 -21.42 -17.71
C ASP A 201 -39.38 -19.92 -17.35
N PHE A 202 -38.26 -19.30 -17.72
CA PHE A 202 -38.03 -17.87 -17.54
C PHE A 202 -37.30 -17.24 -18.73
N ASP A 203 -37.49 -15.93 -18.93
CA ASP A 203 -36.75 -15.13 -19.89
C ASP A 203 -36.21 -13.85 -19.22
N ALA A 204 -34.88 -13.75 -19.13
CA ALA A 204 -34.18 -12.57 -18.61
C ALA A 204 -33.33 -11.87 -19.69
N ALA A 205 -33.50 -12.22 -20.97
CA ALA A 205 -32.65 -11.74 -22.06
C ALA A 205 -32.66 -10.21 -22.21
N GLY A 206 -33.79 -9.58 -21.86
CA GLY A 206 -33.97 -8.13 -21.88
C GLY A 206 -33.31 -7.38 -20.72
N LEU A 207 -32.74 -8.07 -19.72
CA LEU A 207 -32.11 -7.41 -18.57
C LEU A 207 -30.73 -6.86 -18.92
N VAL A 208 -30.53 -5.60 -18.53
CA VAL A 208 -29.33 -4.79 -18.78
C VAL A 208 -28.86 -4.20 -17.46
N GLY A 209 -27.63 -4.50 -17.06
CA GLY A 209 -27.05 -4.02 -15.80
C GLY A 209 -25.77 -4.78 -15.44
N VAL A 210 -25.03 -4.25 -14.46
CA VAL A 210 -23.86 -4.90 -13.85
C VAL A 210 -24.03 -4.85 -12.34
N VAL A 211 -23.68 -5.95 -11.69
CA VAL A 211 -23.75 -6.14 -10.23
C VAL A 211 -22.34 -6.41 -9.73
N ASP A 212 -21.80 -5.51 -8.90
CA ASP A 212 -20.45 -5.70 -8.33
C ASP A 212 -20.44 -6.83 -7.30
N GLY A 213 -21.56 -7.07 -6.63
CA GLY A 213 -21.74 -8.19 -5.73
C GLY A 213 -23.12 -8.21 -5.07
N ILE A 214 -23.55 -9.40 -4.64
CA ILE A 214 -24.73 -9.62 -3.82
C ILE A 214 -24.37 -10.62 -2.70
N VAL A 215 -24.88 -10.39 -1.49
CA VAL A 215 -24.68 -11.28 -0.34
C VAL A 215 -25.98 -12.02 -0.02
N ILE A 216 -25.95 -13.35 -0.11
CA ILE A 216 -27.02 -14.24 0.31
C ILE A 216 -26.47 -15.07 1.48
N ASP A 217 -26.76 -14.64 2.71
CA ASP A 217 -26.17 -15.18 3.94
C ASP A 217 -27.09 -16.17 4.69
N ARG A 218 -28.28 -16.41 4.15
CA ARG A 218 -29.30 -17.29 4.74
C ARG A 218 -30.20 -17.90 3.66
N ILE A 219 -30.89 -18.98 4.02
CA ILE A 219 -31.92 -19.59 3.18
C ILE A 219 -33.09 -18.61 3.04
N MET A 220 -33.50 -18.32 1.81
CA MET A 220 -34.62 -17.44 1.49
C MET A 220 -35.26 -17.88 0.17
N SER A 221 -36.42 -17.33 -0.19
CA SER A 221 -37.08 -17.69 -1.45
C SER A 221 -36.41 -17.02 -2.65
N ALA A 222 -36.58 -17.57 -3.86
CA ALA A 222 -36.12 -16.92 -5.10
C ALA A 222 -36.62 -15.47 -5.23
N ARG A 223 -37.88 -15.23 -4.83
CA ARG A 223 -38.48 -13.90 -4.78
C ARG A 223 -37.70 -12.96 -3.86
N ASP A 224 -37.35 -13.40 -2.66
CA ASP A 224 -36.64 -12.58 -1.67
C ASP A 224 -35.22 -12.23 -2.14
N VAL A 225 -34.56 -13.13 -2.89
CA VAL A 225 -33.25 -12.85 -3.50
C VAL A 225 -33.36 -11.86 -4.65
N LEU A 226 -34.37 -12.01 -5.51
CA LEU A 226 -34.55 -11.20 -6.71
C LEU A 226 -35.10 -9.80 -6.41
N GLN A 227 -35.88 -9.64 -5.34
CA GLN A 227 -36.53 -8.38 -5.01
C GLN A 227 -35.55 -7.20 -4.83
N PRO A 228 -34.43 -7.32 -4.10
CA PRO A 228 -33.43 -6.27 -4.04
C PRO A 228 -32.83 -5.91 -5.40
N LEU A 229 -32.62 -6.90 -6.29
CA LEU A 229 -32.14 -6.67 -7.65
C LEU A 229 -33.19 -5.91 -8.47
N ALA A 230 -34.45 -6.32 -8.41
CA ALA A 230 -35.57 -5.66 -9.08
C ALA A 230 -35.70 -4.19 -8.64
N GLN A 231 -35.50 -3.91 -7.35
CA GLN A 231 -35.52 -2.55 -6.79
C GLN A 231 -34.32 -1.71 -7.23
N ALA A 232 -33.10 -2.27 -7.24
CA ALA A 232 -31.88 -1.56 -7.61
C ALA A 232 -31.77 -1.27 -9.11
N PHE A 233 -32.27 -2.20 -9.94
CA PHE A 233 -32.15 -2.13 -11.39
C PHE A 233 -33.45 -1.81 -12.11
N PHE A 234 -34.55 -1.57 -11.38
CA PHE A 234 -35.85 -1.12 -11.91
C PHE A 234 -36.43 -2.06 -12.98
N PHE A 235 -36.47 -3.35 -12.69
CA PHE A 235 -37.16 -4.35 -13.52
C PHE A 235 -38.26 -5.04 -12.73
N ASP A 236 -39.22 -5.62 -13.44
CA ASP A 236 -40.30 -6.40 -12.84
C ASP A 236 -40.39 -7.78 -13.52
N PRO A 237 -40.67 -8.85 -12.75
CA PRO A 237 -41.10 -10.12 -13.32
C PRO A 237 -42.57 -10.02 -13.73
N CYS A 238 -42.89 -10.49 -14.93
CA CYS A 238 -44.25 -10.62 -15.45
C CYS A 238 -44.47 -12.01 -16.05
N GLU A 239 -45.70 -12.52 -15.97
CA GLU A 239 -46.04 -13.80 -16.61
C GLU A 239 -46.46 -13.54 -18.05
N GLU A 240 -45.76 -14.15 -19.01
CA GLU A 240 -46.06 -14.09 -20.43
C GLU A 240 -46.07 -15.50 -21.01
N GLY A 241 -47.25 -16.02 -21.37
CA GLY A 241 -47.38 -17.30 -22.05
C GLY A 241 -46.71 -18.47 -21.30
N MET A 242 -46.93 -18.56 -19.98
CA MET A 242 -46.33 -19.55 -19.05
C MET A 242 -44.84 -19.33 -18.73
N THR A 243 -44.21 -18.27 -19.24
CA THR A 243 -42.82 -17.91 -18.95
C THR A 243 -42.77 -16.72 -17.99
N ILE A 244 -41.87 -16.74 -17.02
CA ILE A 244 -41.57 -15.56 -16.19
C ILE A 244 -40.62 -14.66 -16.98
N SER A 245 -41.16 -13.61 -17.59
CA SER A 245 -40.44 -12.61 -18.38
C SER A 245 -39.98 -11.46 -17.49
N PHE A 246 -38.69 -11.14 -17.52
CA PHE A 246 -38.09 -10.05 -16.73
C PHE A 246 -37.85 -8.84 -17.61
N ARG A 247 -38.59 -7.75 -17.36
CA ARG A 247 -38.54 -6.54 -18.19
C ARG A 247 -38.18 -5.31 -17.36
N HIS A 248 -37.29 -4.50 -17.91
CA HIS A 248 -36.99 -3.17 -17.36
C HIS A 248 -38.24 -2.28 -17.42
N ARG A 249 -38.50 -1.53 -16.35
CA ARG A 249 -39.65 -0.61 -16.24
C ARG A 249 -39.63 0.48 -17.32
N SER A 250 -38.45 0.84 -17.81
CA SER A 250 -38.26 1.80 -18.91
C SER A 250 -38.58 1.22 -20.30
N ALA A 251 -38.63 -0.10 -20.44
CA ALA A 251 -38.87 -0.81 -21.71
C ALA A 251 -40.33 -1.26 -21.87
N ALA A 252 -41.22 -0.84 -20.96
CA ALA A 252 -42.62 -1.23 -20.98
C ALA A 252 -43.34 -0.78 -22.25
N GLN A 253 -44.19 -1.66 -22.79
CA GLN A 253 -45.00 -1.36 -23.97
C GLN A 253 -46.05 -0.29 -23.64
N MET A 254 -46.19 0.71 -24.51
CA MET A 254 -47.18 1.76 -24.34
C MET A 254 -48.51 1.38 -25.01
N ILE A 255 -49.60 1.56 -24.29
CA ILE A 255 -50.96 1.25 -24.72
C ILE A 255 -51.77 2.55 -24.67
N ASP A 256 -52.12 3.09 -25.83
CA ASP A 256 -53.03 4.24 -25.90
C ASP A 256 -54.46 3.81 -25.54
N LEU A 257 -55.06 4.56 -24.62
CA LEU A 257 -56.40 4.29 -24.12
C LEU A 257 -57.17 5.59 -23.87
N SER A 258 -58.40 5.64 -24.36
CA SER A 258 -59.36 6.72 -24.14
C SER A 258 -60.63 6.16 -23.47
N PRO A 259 -61.51 7.02 -22.92
CA PRO A 259 -62.78 6.60 -22.33
C PRO A 259 -63.68 5.78 -23.26
N ASP A 260 -63.57 5.94 -24.58
CA ASP A 260 -64.40 5.18 -25.53
C ASP A 260 -63.87 3.75 -25.78
N ALA A 261 -62.69 3.41 -25.24
CA ALA A 261 -61.97 2.16 -25.49
C ALA A 261 -61.94 1.20 -24.29
N ILE A 262 -62.79 1.44 -23.27
CA ILE A 262 -62.92 0.62 -22.05
C ILE A 262 -64.32 -0.01 -21.95
N VAL A 263 -64.48 -0.96 -21.03
CA VAL A 263 -65.78 -1.55 -20.73
C VAL A 263 -66.57 -0.59 -19.83
N ALA A 264 -67.83 -0.32 -20.18
CA ALA A 264 -68.73 0.46 -19.34
C ALA A 264 -69.11 -0.32 -18.07
N ALA A 265 -69.12 0.36 -16.93
CA ALA A 265 -69.60 -0.19 -15.67
C ALA A 265 -71.10 -0.53 -15.79
N GLY A 266 -71.51 -1.64 -15.17
CA GLY A 266 -72.89 -2.10 -15.21
C GLY A 266 -73.89 -1.10 -14.59
N ALA A 267 -75.19 -1.37 -14.73
CA ALA A 267 -76.29 -0.49 -14.32
C ALA A 267 -76.42 -0.18 -12.80
N GLY A 268 -75.39 -0.46 -12.00
CA GLY A 268 -75.33 -0.29 -10.55
C GLY A 268 -74.75 1.04 -10.04
N GLY A 269 -74.38 1.97 -10.92
CA GLY A 269 -73.86 3.29 -10.52
C GLY A 269 -72.36 3.35 -10.22
N GLU A 270 -71.60 2.33 -10.63
CA GLU A 270 -70.13 2.37 -10.64
C GLU A 270 -69.64 3.22 -11.82
N SER A 271 -68.49 3.88 -11.65
CA SER A 271 -67.86 4.68 -12.72
C SER A 271 -66.99 3.78 -13.59
N ASP A 272 -67.06 3.94 -14.91
CA ASP A 272 -66.24 3.20 -15.89
C ASP A 272 -64.73 3.31 -15.61
N VAL A 273 -64.33 4.41 -14.97
CA VAL A 273 -62.96 4.69 -14.53
C VAL A 273 -62.98 5.26 -13.12
N ALA A 274 -62.07 4.79 -12.27
CA ALA A 274 -61.78 5.38 -10.98
C ALA A 274 -60.29 5.75 -10.87
N VAL A 275 -60.01 7.00 -10.52
CA VAL A 275 -58.66 7.47 -10.17
C VAL A 275 -58.61 7.74 -8.68
N ALA A 276 -57.88 6.91 -7.94
CA ALA A 276 -57.67 7.08 -6.51
C ALA A 276 -56.33 7.78 -6.26
N ARG A 277 -56.29 8.71 -5.31
CA ARG A 277 -55.06 9.41 -4.93
C ARG A 277 -54.82 9.29 -3.43
N SER A 278 -53.64 8.78 -3.07
CA SER A 278 -53.20 8.66 -1.68
C SER A 278 -52.95 10.02 -1.03
N GLN A 279 -53.17 10.09 0.29
CA GLN A 279 -52.91 11.29 1.08
C GLN A 279 -51.41 11.57 1.15
N GLU A 280 -51.04 12.84 1.10
CA GLU A 280 -49.65 13.27 1.08
C GLU A 280 -48.87 12.83 2.33
N THR A 281 -49.52 12.89 3.49
CA THR A 281 -48.95 12.53 4.80
C THR A 281 -48.65 11.04 4.95
N ASP A 282 -49.19 10.19 4.06
CA ASP A 282 -48.92 8.75 4.07
C ASP A 282 -47.65 8.38 3.29
N LEU A 283 -47.18 9.24 2.40
CA LEU A 283 -45.98 9.05 1.57
C LEU A 283 -44.71 9.46 2.35
N PRO A 284 -43.54 8.87 2.10
CA PRO A 284 -42.29 9.22 2.77
C PRO A 284 -41.76 10.60 2.33
N LEU A 285 -41.30 11.41 3.28
CA LEU A 285 -40.51 12.62 3.03
C LEU A 285 -39.08 12.28 2.57
N SER A 286 -38.48 11.25 3.19
CA SER A 286 -37.15 10.76 2.82
C SER A 286 -37.09 9.23 2.76
N LEU A 287 -36.16 8.74 1.94
CA LEU A 287 -35.82 7.33 1.79
C LEU A 287 -34.35 7.13 2.12
N LYS A 288 -34.06 6.30 3.12
CA LYS A 288 -32.70 5.88 3.49
C LYS A 288 -32.39 4.51 2.90
N LEU A 289 -31.36 4.43 2.08
CA LEU A 289 -30.89 3.22 1.43
C LEU A 289 -29.58 2.76 2.07
N GLN A 290 -29.55 1.55 2.63
CA GLN A 290 -28.33 0.91 3.13
C GLN A 290 -27.79 -0.07 2.09
N TYR A 291 -26.47 -0.10 1.92
CA TYR A 291 -25.75 -0.93 0.95
C TYR A 291 -24.37 -1.34 1.49
N ILE A 292 -23.67 -2.22 0.77
CA ILE A 292 -22.28 -2.61 1.05
C ILE A 292 -21.37 -1.75 0.17
N ASP A 293 -20.50 -0.95 0.77
CA ASP A 293 -19.61 -0.06 0.03
C ASP A 293 -18.32 -0.80 -0.35
N GLY A 294 -18.24 -1.25 -1.61
CA GLY A 294 -17.07 -1.95 -2.16
C GLY A 294 -15.79 -1.12 -2.15
N ASN A 295 -15.92 0.21 -2.06
CA ASN A 295 -14.82 1.16 -2.07
C ASN A 295 -14.32 1.53 -0.66
N ALA A 296 -14.99 1.06 0.40
CA ALA A 296 -14.67 1.38 1.79
C ALA A 296 -14.50 0.11 2.64
N ASP A 297 -13.68 -0.83 2.17
CA ASP A 297 -13.41 -2.12 2.83
C ASP A 297 -14.68 -2.95 3.08
N TYR A 298 -15.65 -2.89 2.16
CA TYR A 298 -16.96 -3.56 2.26
C TYR A 298 -17.75 -3.19 3.53
N ARG A 299 -17.51 -2.00 4.10
CA ARG A 299 -18.32 -1.47 5.21
C ARG A 299 -19.73 -1.11 4.75
N ARG A 300 -20.67 -1.05 5.69
CA ARG A 300 -22.04 -0.60 5.39
C ARG A 300 -22.05 0.90 5.07
N GLY A 301 -22.56 1.24 3.90
CA GLY A 301 -22.84 2.61 3.47
C GLY A 301 -24.33 2.96 3.63
N SER A 302 -24.63 4.27 3.63
CA SER A 302 -26.01 4.78 3.59
C SER A 302 -26.10 5.96 2.63
N ALA A 303 -27.12 5.96 1.78
CA ALA A 303 -27.54 7.09 0.96
C ALA A 303 -28.94 7.55 1.42
N GLU A 304 -29.25 8.84 1.28
CA GLU A 304 -30.57 9.38 1.63
C GLU A 304 -31.06 10.29 0.52
N SER A 305 -32.23 9.97 -0.02
CA SER A 305 -32.99 10.90 -0.85
C SER A 305 -34.04 11.58 -0.01
N ARG A 306 -34.24 12.89 -0.21
CA ARG A 306 -35.21 13.68 0.54
C ARG A 306 -35.94 14.64 -0.37
N LYS A 307 -37.26 14.70 -0.21
CA LYS A 307 -38.09 15.69 -0.89
C LYS A 307 -37.92 17.06 -0.23
N LEU A 308 -37.77 18.10 -1.07
CA LEU A 308 -37.53 19.48 -0.62
C LEU A 308 -38.80 20.22 -0.19
N SER A 309 -39.98 19.69 -0.53
CA SER A 309 -41.27 20.30 -0.24
C SER A 309 -42.35 19.26 0.05
N GLY A 310 -43.35 19.66 0.83
CA GLY A 310 -44.48 18.82 1.24
C GLY A 310 -44.64 18.77 2.76
N ASN A 311 -45.77 18.22 3.21
CA ASN A 311 -46.17 18.17 4.62
C ASN A 311 -45.92 16.81 5.30
N SER A 312 -45.34 15.84 4.58
CA SER A 312 -44.98 14.55 5.18
C SER A 312 -43.77 14.68 6.11
N ALA A 313 -43.74 13.87 7.17
CA ALA A 313 -42.60 13.70 8.07
C ALA A 313 -42.11 12.24 8.14
N ARG A 314 -42.64 11.35 7.28
CA ARG A 314 -42.31 9.91 7.31
C ARG A 314 -40.93 9.66 6.69
N VAL A 315 -40.20 8.70 7.25
CA VAL A 315 -38.92 8.22 6.70
C VAL A 315 -39.09 6.75 6.34
N ALA A 316 -38.82 6.40 5.09
CA ALA A 316 -38.75 5.02 4.64
C ALA A 316 -37.29 4.54 4.68
N SER A 317 -37.07 3.27 5.00
CA SER A 317 -35.75 2.64 4.99
C SER A 317 -35.74 1.39 4.13
N MET A 318 -34.69 1.20 3.34
CA MET A 318 -34.47 0.03 2.50
C MET A 318 -33.04 -0.46 2.68
N ASN A 319 -32.88 -1.78 2.76
CA ASN A 319 -31.58 -2.42 2.88
C ASN A 319 -31.36 -3.29 1.65
N LEU A 320 -30.35 -2.96 0.85
CA LEU A 320 -29.93 -3.77 -0.30
C LEU A 320 -28.67 -4.56 0.09
N PRO A 321 -28.68 -5.89 0.01
CA PRO A 321 -27.49 -6.72 0.25
C PRO A 321 -26.55 -6.72 -0.97
N LEU A 322 -26.40 -5.55 -1.62
CA LEU A 322 -25.65 -5.37 -2.85
C LEU A 322 -24.38 -4.56 -2.56
N VAL A 323 -23.30 -4.95 -3.22
CA VAL A 323 -22.07 -4.16 -3.30
C VAL A 323 -22.26 -3.12 -4.39
N MET A 324 -22.04 -1.84 -4.06
CA MET A 324 -22.11 -0.74 -5.01
C MET A 324 -21.38 0.50 -4.48
N GLY A 325 -21.09 1.45 -5.37
CA GLY A 325 -20.59 2.77 -4.99
C GLY A 325 -21.68 3.71 -4.46
N GLN A 326 -21.27 4.77 -3.75
CA GLN A 326 -22.17 5.78 -3.21
C GLN A 326 -23.02 6.49 -4.29
N SER A 327 -22.44 6.75 -5.45
CA SER A 327 -23.13 7.43 -6.56
C SER A 327 -24.32 6.61 -7.06
N ASP A 328 -24.16 5.29 -7.20
CA ASP A 328 -25.24 4.37 -7.56
C ASP A 328 -26.30 4.25 -6.47
N ALA A 329 -25.87 4.13 -5.20
CA ALA A 329 -26.78 4.09 -4.07
C ALA A 329 -27.65 5.36 -3.98
N GLN A 330 -27.05 6.55 -4.18
CA GLN A 330 -27.81 7.81 -4.19
C GLN A 330 -28.78 7.87 -5.36
N ARG A 331 -28.37 7.48 -6.57
CA ARG A 331 -29.23 7.41 -7.75
C ARG A 331 -30.43 6.51 -7.51
N ILE A 332 -30.21 5.32 -6.97
CA ILE A 332 -31.28 4.36 -6.65
C ILE A 332 -32.24 4.97 -5.62
N ALA A 333 -31.71 5.60 -4.57
CA ALA A 333 -32.55 6.24 -3.55
C ALA A 333 -33.41 7.38 -4.11
N ASP A 334 -32.84 8.21 -5.00
CA ASP A 334 -33.54 9.31 -5.66
C ASP A 334 -34.67 8.80 -6.58
N SER A 335 -34.37 7.82 -7.44
CA SER A 335 -35.36 7.22 -8.33
C SER A 335 -36.49 6.52 -7.55
N LEU A 336 -36.18 5.77 -6.50
CA LEU A 336 -37.18 5.08 -5.68
C LEU A 336 -38.09 6.06 -4.93
N LEU A 337 -37.54 7.14 -4.35
CA LEU A 337 -38.36 8.15 -3.69
C LEU A 337 -39.29 8.82 -4.70
N GLN A 338 -38.78 9.19 -5.89
CA GLN A 338 -39.60 9.76 -6.95
C GLN A 338 -40.70 8.79 -7.43
N GLU A 339 -40.38 7.49 -7.59
CA GLU A 339 -41.36 6.47 -7.99
C GLU A 339 -42.49 6.32 -6.98
N ILE A 340 -42.18 6.29 -5.69
CA ILE A 340 -43.17 6.26 -4.60
C ILE A 340 -44.11 7.48 -4.68
N TRP A 341 -43.56 8.66 -4.95
CA TRP A 341 -44.35 9.89 -5.06
C TRP A 341 -45.16 9.99 -6.35
N ALA A 342 -44.62 9.52 -7.47
CA ALA A 342 -45.31 9.49 -8.76
C ALA A 342 -46.52 8.57 -8.72
N GLY A 343 -46.37 7.38 -8.12
CA GLY A 343 -47.44 6.40 -8.02
C GLY A 343 -48.42 6.59 -6.87
N ARG A 344 -48.50 7.82 -6.32
CA ARG A 344 -49.57 8.22 -5.40
C ARG A 344 -50.97 8.14 -6.03
N GLU A 345 -51.06 8.08 -7.35
CA GLU A 345 -52.31 7.97 -8.11
C GLU A 345 -52.43 6.57 -8.70
N ARG A 346 -53.57 5.93 -8.47
CA ARG A 346 -53.94 4.63 -9.04
C ARG A 346 -55.14 4.77 -9.95
N LEU A 347 -55.08 4.11 -11.09
CA LEU A 347 -56.13 4.00 -12.09
C LEU A 347 -56.77 2.62 -11.99
N ARG A 348 -58.11 2.58 -11.94
CA ARG A 348 -58.93 1.38 -12.05
C ARG A 348 -59.89 1.54 -13.21
N LEU A 349 -59.90 0.55 -14.10
CA LEU A 349 -60.79 0.47 -15.27
C LEU A 349 -60.88 -1.00 -15.72
N SER A 350 -61.76 -1.31 -16.66
CA SER A 350 -61.84 -2.65 -17.26
C SER A 350 -61.50 -2.62 -18.75
N PHE A 351 -60.58 -3.49 -19.18
CA PHE A 351 -60.27 -3.71 -20.59
C PHE A 351 -61.33 -4.60 -21.27
N PRO A 352 -61.64 -4.35 -22.54
CA PRO A 352 -62.41 -5.29 -23.36
C PRO A 352 -61.55 -6.49 -23.79
N PRO A 353 -62.15 -7.62 -24.20
CA PRO A 353 -61.43 -8.78 -24.74
C PRO A 353 -60.54 -8.46 -25.96
N SER A 354 -60.81 -7.37 -26.69
CA SER A 354 -59.95 -6.92 -27.80
C SER A 354 -58.55 -6.45 -27.34
N ARG A 355 -58.32 -6.27 -26.03
CA ARG A 355 -57.04 -5.89 -25.42
C ARG A 355 -56.37 -7.07 -24.70
N LEU A 356 -56.62 -8.30 -25.13
CA LEU A 356 -56.00 -9.52 -24.57
C LEU A 356 -54.47 -9.50 -24.54
N ALA A 357 -53.82 -8.80 -25.47
CA ALA A 357 -52.36 -8.69 -25.52
C ALA A 357 -51.75 -7.86 -24.38
N ALA A 358 -52.55 -7.06 -23.66
CA ALA A 358 -52.06 -6.28 -22.54
C ALA A 358 -51.71 -7.19 -21.35
N SER A 359 -50.54 -6.95 -20.77
CA SER A 359 -49.98 -7.74 -19.67
C SER A 359 -49.58 -6.83 -18.49
N PRO A 360 -49.50 -7.37 -17.26
CA PRO A 360 -48.88 -6.64 -16.14
C PRO A 360 -47.47 -6.15 -16.51
N GLY A 361 -47.16 -4.92 -16.09
CA GLY A 361 -45.93 -4.23 -16.47
C GLY A 361 -46.04 -3.32 -17.70
N ASP A 362 -47.06 -3.48 -18.56
CA ASP A 362 -47.30 -2.55 -19.67
C ASP A 362 -47.79 -1.19 -19.14
N VAL A 363 -47.67 -0.14 -19.96
CA VAL A 363 -48.01 1.24 -19.59
C VAL A 363 -49.19 1.74 -20.38
N ILE A 364 -50.29 2.02 -19.69
CA ILE A 364 -51.44 2.73 -20.22
C ILE A 364 -51.09 4.21 -20.35
N ASN A 365 -51.12 4.73 -21.58
CA ASN A 365 -51.18 6.15 -21.85
C ASN A 365 -52.65 6.59 -21.87
N TRP A 366 -53.15 6.99 -20.71
CA TRP A 366 -54.54 7.37 -20.49
C TRP A 366 -54.79 8.79 -21.02
N GLN A 367 -55.63 8.89 -22.04
CA GLN A 367 -55.97 10.15 -22.73
C GLN A 367 -57.41 10.55 -22.39
N ALA A 368 -57.58 11.47 -21.44
CA ALA A 368 -58.88 11.97 -21.02
C ALA A 368 -58.84 13.48 -20.75
N ASN A 369 -59.94 14.16 -21.06
CA ASN A 369 -60.14 15.60 -20.80
C ASN A 369 -59.00 16.49 -21.34
N GLY A 370 -58.44 16.14 -22.50
CA GLY A 370 -57.32 16.87 -23.11
C GLY A 370 -55.96 16.69 -22.40
N THR A 371 -55.87 15.77 -21.45
CA THR A 371 -54.62 15.41 -20.75
C THR A 371 -54.20 13.98 -21.04
N SER A 372 -52.90 13.74 -21.01
CA SER A 372 -52.29 12.41 -21.16
C SER A 372 -51.50 12.09 -19.89
N GLN A 373 -51.79 10.93 -19.31
CA GLN A 373 -51.16 10.44 -18.09
C GLN A 373 -50.72 8.99 -18.26
N LYS A 374 -49.57 8.63 -17.70
CA LYS A 374 -49.01 7.28 -17.83
C LYS A 374 -49.23 6.47 -16.57
N PHE A 375 -49.81 5.29 -16.72
CA PHE A 375 -50.06 4.35 -15.63
C PHE A 375 -49.49 2.98 -15.99
N ARG A 376 -48.60 2.42 -15.18
CA ARG A 376 -48.10 1.05 -15.34
C ARG A 376 -49.08 0.08 -14.72
N ILE A 377 -49.45 -0.96 -15.45
CA ILE A 377 -50.37 -2.00 -15.00
C ILE A 377 -49.72 -2.82 -13.89
N GLU A 378 -50.36 -2.89 -12.71
CA GLU A 378 -49.95 -3.72 -11.57
C GLU A 378 -50.60 -5.11 -11.64
N SER A 379 -51.89 -5.16 -11.99
CA SER A 379 -52.66 -6.40 -12.08
C SER A 379 -53.73 -6.34 -13.16
N ILE A 380 -54.05 -7.51 -13.72
CA ILE A 380 -55.17 -7.74 -14.61
C ILE A 380 -55.89 -8.99 -14.12
N GLU A 381 -57.21 -8.94 -14.01
CA GLU A 381 -58.05 -10.11 -13.76
C GLU A 381 -58.68 -10.57 -15.07
N ASP A 382 -58.46 -11.83 -15.47
CA ASP A 382 -59.02 -12.35 -16.72
C ASP A 382 -60.43 -12.92 -16.52
N GLY A 383 -61.41 -12.32 -17.19
CA GLY A 383 -62.83 -12.68 -17.15
C GLY A 383 -63.57 -12.35 -18.45
N ALA A 384 -64.87 -12.06 -18.36
CA ALA A 384 -65.67 -11.60 -19.50
C ALA A 384 -65.27 -10.18 -19.93
N ASP A 385 -65.09 -9.31 -18.93
CA ASP A 385 -64.29 -8.11 -18.94
C ASP A 385 -62.95 -8.37 -18.22
N ARG A 386 -61.98 -7.48 -18.39
CA ARG A 386 -60.65 -7.61 -17.78
C ARG A 386 -60.36 -6.43 -16.84
N PRO A 387 -60.77 -6.47 -15.56
CA PRO A 387 -60.44 -5.44 -14.59
C PRO A 387 -58.93 -5.21 -14.49
N VAL A 388 -58.52 -3.95 -14.43
CA VAL A 388 -57.12 -3.50 -14.41
C VAL A 388 -56.90 -2.55 -13.25
N GLU A 389 -55.85 -2.80 -12.46
CA GLU A 389 -55.28 -1.81 -11.56
C GLU A 389 -53.93 -1.35 -12.11
N ALA A 390 -53.74 -0.03 -12.17
CA ALA A 390 -52.50 0.56 -12.67
C ALA A 390 -52.04 1.72 -11.78
N MET A 391 -50.71 1.87 -11.63
CA MET A 391 -50.08 2.89 -10.81
C MET A 391 -49.47 3.97 -11.70
N ARG A 392 -49.66 5.24 -11.35
CA ARG A 392 -49.07 6.36 -12.10
C ARG A 392 -47.55 6.28 -12.10
N ILE A 393 -46.94 6.55 -13.25
CA ILE A 393 -45.49 6.58 -13.40
C ILE A 393 -45.04 7.85 -14.14
N GLU A 394 -43.76 8.18 -14.01
CA GLU A 394 -43.10 9.20 -14.83
C GLU A 394 -41.87 8.58 -15.52
N SER A 395 -41.86 8.58 -16.85
CA SER A 395 -40.81 7.91 -17.63
C SER A 395 -39.40 8.47 -17.39
N GLY A 396 -39.29 9.71 -16.91
CA GLY A 396 -38.02 10.36 -16.59
C GLY A 396 -37.30 9.80 -15.37
N ILE A 397 -38.00 9.10 -14.47
CA ILE A 397 -37.46 8.60 -13.18
C ILE A 397 -36.34 7.57 -13.41
N TYR A 398 -36.46 6.77 -14.46
CA TYR A 398 -35.52 5.70 -14.79
C TYR A 398 -34.33 6.20 -15.65
N GLN A 399 -34.27 7.49 -15.96
CA GLN A 399 -33.09 8.06 -16.63
C GLN A 399 -31.90 8.03 -15.67
N GLN A 400 -30.72 7.65 -16.17
CA GLN A 400 -29.54 7.55 -15.34
C GLN A 400 -28.96 8.94 -15.04
N LEU A 401 -29.20 9.41 -13.80
CA LEU A 401 -28.60 10.62 -13.24
C LEU A 401 -27.29 10.30 -12.51
N THR A 402 -26.32 11.21 -12.55
CA THR A 402 -25.05 11.04 -11.83
C THR A 402 -25.20 11.50 -10.38
N GLY A 403 -25.09 10.57 -9.44
CA GLY A 403 -25.03 10.88 -8.00
C GLY A 403 -23.69 11.49 -7.56
N PRO A 404 -23.65 12.16 -6.40
CA PRO A 404 -22.40 12.62 -5.79
C PRO A 404 -21.52 11.43 -5.40
N GLU A 405 -20.20 11.60 -5.53
CA GLU A 405 -19.21 10.59 -5.17
C GLU A 405 -18.32 11.11 -4.04
N ARG A 406 -17.88 10.19 -3.18
CA ARG A 406 -16.88 10.49 -2.16
C ARG A 406 -15.54 9.93 -2.61
N ALA A 407 -14.53 10.80 -2.66
CA ALA A 407 -13.17 10.39 -2.97
C ALA A 407 -12.67 9.41 -1.89
N ILE A 408 -12.17 8.26 -2.34
CA ILE A 408 -11.44 7.31 -1.50
C ILE A 408 -10.05 7.92 -1.26
N ALA A 409 -9.64 8.03 0.00
CA ALA A 409 -8.26 8.37 0.35
C ALA A 409 -7.68 7.22 1.18
N VAL A 410 -7.03 6.27 0.51
CA VAL A 410 -6.26 5.22 1.19
C VAL A 410 -4.83 5.76 1.36
N PRO A 411 -4.33 5.97 2.59
CA PRO A 411 -2.93 6.31 2.79
C PRO A 411 -2.03 5.15 2.30
N PRO A 412 -0.87 5.43 1.68
CA PRO A 412 0.05 4.38 1.27
C PRO A 412 0.55 3.62 2.51
N PRO A 413 0.76 2.30 2.44
CA PRO A 413 1.41 1.54 3.48
C PRO A 413 2.84 2.05 3.62
N ALA A 414 3.35 2.09 4.85
CA ALA A 414 4.74 2.42 5.09
C ALA A 414 5.65 1.43 4.35
N ALA A 415 6.46 1.92 3.42
CA ALA A 415 7.49 1.13 2.77
C ALA A 415 8.63 0.92 3.78
N LEU A 416 8.55 -0.18 4.54
CA LEU A 416 9.60 -0.53 5.49
C LEU A 416 10.81 -1.04 4.72
N GLY A 417 11.96 -0.39 4.93
CA GLY A 417 13.27 -0.87 4.49
C GLY A 417 14.00 -1.63 5.60
N PRO A 418 15.18 -2.20 5.31
CA PRO A 418 15.99 -2.81 6.34
C PRO A 418 16.48 -1.77 7.38
N PRO A 419 16.36 -2.05 8.69
CA PRO A 419 16.83 -1.14 9.72
C PRO A 419 18.35 -1.11 9.77
N LEU A 420 18.91 0.04 10.17
CA LEU A 420 20.31 0.15 10.57
C LEU A 420 20.45 -0.43 11.98
N THR A 421 21.47 -1.26 12.22
CA THR A 421 21.75 -1.81 13.55
C THR A 421 23.25 -1.81 13.85
N GLU A 422 23.61 -1.24 15.00
CA GLU A 422 24.97 -1.22 15.52
C GLU A 422 25.08 -2.03 16.80
N PHE A 423 26.20 -2.75 16.90
CA PHE A 423 26.56 -3.59 18.05
C PHE A 423 27.71 -2.89 18.79
N LEU A 424 27.45 -2.52 20.03
CA LEU A 424 28.36 -1.77 20.89
C LEU A 424 28.74 -2.65 22.08
N ASP A 425 29.93 -3.25 22.02
CA ASP A 425 30.53 -3.95 23.15
C ASP A 425 31.22 -2.92 24.05
N LEU A 426 30.49 -2.51 25.08
CA LEU A 426 30.81 -1.35 25.92
C LEU A 426 31.22 -1.79 27.34
N PRO A 427 31.99 -0.95 28.06
CA PRO A 427 32.21 -1.14 29.49
C PRO A 427 30.89 -0.97 30.29
N LEU A 428 30.92 -1.36 31.56
CA LEU A 428 29.86 -1.00 32.51
C LEU A 428 29.82 0.51 32.70
N LEU A 429 28.64 1.11 32.61
CA LEU A 429 28.47 2.57 32.73
C LEU A 429 27.86 2.93 34.10
N SER A 430 26.76 2.26 34.46
CA SER A 430 26.09 2.43 35.75
C SER A 430 26.44 1.33 36.76
N GLY A 431 26.99 0.20 36.31
CA GLY A 431 27.35 -0.95 37.13
C GLY A 431 26.21 -1.95 37.37
N ASN A 432 24.98 -1.62 36.97
CA ASN A 432 23.82 -2.52 37.07
C ASN A 432 23.61 -3.38 35.82
N GLU A 433 24.50 -3.25 34.84
CA GLU A 433 24.31 -3.85 33.53
C GLU A 433 24.92 -5.24 33.44
N THR A 434 24.40 -6.05 32.53
CA THR A 434 24.97 -7.37 32.24
C THR A 434 26.34 -7.21 31.58
N ALA A 435 27.41 -7.41 32.34
CA ALA A 435 28.78 -7.08 31.95
C ALA A 435 29.31 -7.75 30.66
N HIS A 436 28.76 -8.88 30.25
CA HIS A 436 29.13 -9.58 29.02
C HIS A 436 28.21 -9.26 27.82
N ALA A 437 27.08 -8.59 28.06
CA ALA A 437 26.09 -8.33 27.03
C ALA A 437 26.55 -7.19 26.12
N VAL A 438 26.31 -7.36 24.82
CA VAL A 438 26.54 -6.33 23.81
C VAL A 438 25.34 -5.40 23.81
N ARG A 439 25.57 -4.10 23.71
CA ARG A 439 24.51 -3.11 23.51
C ARG A 439 24.13 -3.04 22.03
N ILE A 440 22.84 -2.97 21.75
CA ILE A 440 22.29 -2.95 20.40
C ILE A 440 21.56 -1.63 20.22
N ALA A 441 21.89 -0.91 19.15
CA ALA A 441 21.21 0.31 18.75
C ALA A 441 20.60 0.10 17.36
N ALA A 442 19.28 0.24 17.25
CA ALA A 442 18.56 0.05 15.99
C ALA A 442 17.83 1.33 15.56
N PHE A 443 17.86 1.64 14.27
CA PHE A 443 17.20 2.81 13.71
C PHE A 443 16.58 2.49 12.34
N ALA A 444 15.39 3.04 12.08
CA ALA A 444 14.72 3.00 10.78
C ALA A 444 13.78 4.20 10.63
N ASP A 445 13.67 4.72 9.42
CA ASP A 445 12.72 5.78 9.07
C ASP A 445 11.96 5.37 7.79
N PRO A 446 10.63 5.09 7.85
CA PRO A 446 9.79 5.15 9.05
C PRO A 446 10.08 4.02 10.07
N TRP A 447 9.81 4.27 11.35
CA TRP A 447 9.97 3.25 12.40
C TRP A 447 8.93 2.12 12.24
N PRO A 448 9.34 0.83 12.16
CA PRO A 448 8.43 -0.30 11.92
C PRO A 448 7.55 -0.71 13.11
N GLY A 449 7.57 0.05 14.22
CA GLY A 449 6.96 -0.34 15.50
C GLY A 449 7.83 -1.28 16.35
N GLY A 450 8.94 -1.78 15.79
CA GLY A 450 9.98 -2.51 16.51
C GLY A 450 10.92 -3.26 15.56
N VAL A 451 12.18 -3.44 15.96
CA VAL A 451 13.18 -4.25 15.25
C VAL A 451 13.49 -5.49 16.07
N ALA A 452 13.14 -6.66 15.55
CA ALA A 452 13.43 -7.94 16.18
C ALA A 452 14.87 -8.36 15.88
N ILE A 453 15.59 -8.84 16.89
CA ILE A 453 16.97 -9.32 16.77
C ILE A 453 17.03 -10.80 17.10
N TYR A 454 17.69 -11.54 16.21
CA TYR A 454 17.94 -12.96 16.31
C TYR A 454 19.44 -13.24 16.20
N ARG A 455 19.89 -14.39 16.72
CA ARG A 455 21.28 -14.81 16.68
C ARG A 455 21.43 -16.28 16.31
N SER A 456 22.54 -16.64 15.67
CA SER A 456 22.91 -18.03 15.38
C SER A 456 24.44 -18.20 15.34
N PRO A 457 24.98 -19.34 15.80
CA PRO A 457 26.39 -19.70 15.54
C PRO A 457 26.67 -20.09 14.08
N SER A 458 25.63 -20.26 13.25
CA SER A 458 25.74 -20.62 11.83
C SER A 458 24.97 -19.65 10.93
N SER A 459 24.91 -19.90 9.62
CA SER A 459 24.09 -19.11 8.67
C SER A 459 22.59 -19.44 8.72
N THR A 460 22.19 -20.45 9.51
CA THR A 460 20.80 -20.91 9.67
C THR A 460 20.47 -21.15 11.15
N GLY A 461 19.23 -21.46 11.51
CA GLY A 461 18.86 -21.77 12.89
C GLY A 461 18.91 -20.56 13.83
N PHE A 462 18.46 -19.39 13.34
CA PHE A 462 18.38 -18.17 14.13
C PHE A 462 17.38 -18.31 15.28
N VAL A 463 17.84 -18.03 16.51
CA VAL A 463 17.01 -17.98 17.71
C VAL A 463 16.79 -16.53 18.13
N TRP A 464 15.63 -16.26 18.72
CA TRP A 464 15.30 -14.93 19.24
C TRP A 464 16.30 -14.49 20.32
N ASP A 465 16.70 -13.22 20.29
CA ASP A 465 17.60 -12.63 21.28
C ASP A 465 16.96 -11.46 22.03
N SER A 466 16.45 -10.47 21.30
CA SER A 466 15.95 -9.22 21.87
C SER A 466 15.04 -8.47 20.89
N LEU A 467 14.39 -7.41 21.37
CA LEU A 467 13.54 -6.51 20.60
C LEU A 467 13.95 -5.07 20.88
N ALA A 468 14.20 -4.29 19.83
CA ALA A 468 14.26 -2.85 19.90
C ALA A 468 12.87 -2.26 19.67
N ASP A 469 12.27 -1.67 20.69
CA ASP A 469 10.91 -1.11 20.67
C ASP A 469 10.87 0.38 20.31
N ALA A 470 11.99 1.10 20.51
CA ALA A 470 12.19 2.49 20.11
C ALA A 470 13.42 2.67 19.21
N PRO A 471 13.42 3.67 18.29
CA PRO A 471 14.59 4.00 17.48
C PRO A 471 15.68 4.65 18.35
N ALA A 472 16.90 4.12 18.25
CA ALA A 472 18.08 4.73 18.86
C ALA A 472 18.52 5.99 18.09
N VAL A 473 19.11 6.95 18.80
CA VAL A 473 19.70 8.14 18.17
C VAL A 473 21.08 7.80 17.62
N ILE A 474 21.14 7.60 16.29
CA ILE A 474 22.34 7.20 15.56
C ILE A 474 22.70 8.31 14.56
N GLY A 475 24.01 8.52 14.36
CA GLY A 475 24.53 9.46 13.38
C GLY A 475 25.96 9.13 12.96
N GLU A 476 26.61 10.09 12.32
CA GLU A 476 28.02 10.00 11.94
C GLU A 476 28.74 11.33 12.16
N SER A 477 30.06 11.29 12.39
CA SER A 477 30.86 12.49 12.54
C SER A 477 31.04 13.21 11.21
N ASP A 478 30.88 14.53 11.19
CA ASP A 478 31.04 15.35 9.99
C ASP A 478 32.52 15.76 9.75
N ALA A 479 33.33 15.70 10.81
CA ALA A 479 34.73 16.11 10.81
C ALA A 479 35.60 15.19 11.68
N ASP A 480 36.91 15.27 11.47
CA ASP A 480 37.89 14.57 12.29
C ASP A 480 37.80 15.01 13.76
N PHE A 481 37.83 14.03 14.66
CA PHE A 481 37.69 14.22 16.10
C PHE A 481 38.94 13.75 16.83
N PHE A 482 39.64 14.68 17.48
CA PHE A 482 40.95 14.43 18.08
C PHE A 482 40.85 13.95 19.53
N ALA A 483 41.93 13.36 20.04
CA ALA A 483 42.01 12.94 21.44
C ALA A 483 41.91 14.16 22.39
N GLY A 484 41.27 13.95 23.54
CA GLY A 484 41.08 14.96 24.57
C GLY A 484 41.67 14.55 25.93
N PRO A 485 41.63 15.43 26.93
CA PRO A 485 42.05 15.08 28.29
C PRO A 485 41.07 14.07 28.93
N ALA A 486 41.61 13.08 29.64
CA ALA A 486 40.84 12.19 30.51
C ALA A 486 40.63 12.80 31.91
N GLY A 487 39.51 12.47 32.57
CA GLY A 487 39.23 12.83 33.96
C GLY A 487 38.94 14.33 34.22
N ARG A 488 38.77 15.14 33.17
CA ARG A 488 38.39 16.55 33.26
C ARG A 488 37.64 16.99 32.00
N TRP A 489 36.95 18.12 32.07
CA TRP A 489 36.26 18.70 30.93
C TRP A 489 37.23 19.05 29.80
N ASP A 490 36.94 18.54 28.61
CA ASP A 490 37.51 18.96 27.35
C ASP A 490 36.72 20.16 26.81
N ARG A 491 37.36 21.34 26.87
CA ARG A 491 36.80 22.60 26.36
C ARG A 491 37.42 23.03 25.04
N GLY A 492 38.39 22.27 24.53
CA GLY A 492 39.15 22.61 23.33
C GLY A 492 38.63 21.90 22.09
N ASN A 493 38.18 20.65 22.24
CA ASN A 493 37.60 19.88 21.14
C ASN A 493 36.07 20.08 21.05
N ALA A 494 35.56 19.92 19.82
CA ALA A 494 34.14 19.77 19.55
C ALA A 494 33.95 18.61 18.56
N LEU A 495 32.85 17.88 18.73
CA LEU A 495 32.45 16.82 17.82
C LEU A 495 31.25 17.32 17.00
N PHE A 496 31.37 17.27 15.68
CA PHE A 496 30.30 17.61 14.75
C PHE A 496 29.65 16.32 14.28
N VAL A 497 28.33 16.19 14.42
CA VAL A 497 27.59 14.98 14.02
C VAL A 497 26.33 15.32 13.23
N THR A 498 26.09 14.55 12.17
CA THR A 498 24.79 14.49 11.50
C THR A 498 24.02 13.27 12.01
N LEU A 499 22.83 13.48 12.58
CA LEU A 499 21.93 12.43 13.01
C LEU A 499 21.04 11.92 11.88
N TYR A 500 20.78 10.62 11.87
CA TYR A 500 19.79 10.03 10.97
C TYR A 500 18.36 10.26 11.46
N GLY A 501 18.17 10.43 12.77
CA GLY A 501 16.91 10.82 13.41
C GLY A 501 17.08 11.00 14.92
N GLY A 502 16.07 11.57 15.58
CA GLY A 502 16.12 11.95 16.99
C GLY A 502 16.68 13.36 17.21
N THR A 503 16.86 13.75 18.47
CA THR A 503 17.41 15.07 18.85
C THR A 503 18.39 14.93 20.01
N LEU A 504 19.35 15.86 20.10
CA LEU A 504 20.28 15.98 21.22
C LEU A 504 19.95 17.24 22.03
N GLN A 505 20.19 17.18 23.34
CA GLN A 505 19.89 18.28 24.25
C GLN A 505 21.10 18.60 25.12
N SER A 506 21.28 19.89 25.42
CA SER A 506 22.25 20.34 26.41
C SER A 506 21.77 20.03 27.81
N HIS A 507 22.70 19.66 28.69
CA HIS A 507 22.45 19.43 30.11
C HIS A 507 23.47 20.21 30.94
N ASP A 508 23.07 20.61 32.15
CA ASP A 508 24.01 21.25 33.08
C ASP A 508 25.10 20.27 33.54
N ASP A 509 26.19 20.83 34.09
CA ASP A 509 27.34 20.05 34.53
C ASP A 509 26.97 18.96 35.54
N LEU A 510 26.01 19.23 36.43
CA LEU A 510 25.64 18.28 37.48
C LEU A 510 24.88 17.09 36.89
N ALA A 511 23.95 17.33 35.98
CA ALA A 511 23.22 16.29 35.28
C ALA A 511 24.15 15.41 34.44
N VAL A 512 25.11 16.01 33.74
CA VAL A 512 26.12 15.24 32.98
C VAL A 512 26.99 14.42 33.92
N LEU A 513 27.49 15.00 35.01
CA LEU A 513 28.26 14.24 36.01
C LEU A 513 27.44 13.15 36.71
N ALA A 514 26.11 13.26 36.73
CA ALA A 514 25.18 12.23 37.20
C ALA A 514 24.82 11.19 36.13
N GLY A 515 25.40 11.26 34.92
CA GLY A 515 25.23 10.26 33.86
C GLY A 515 24.34 10.69 32.70
N ALA A 516 23.99 11.97 32.55
CA ALA A 516 23.30 12.46 31.35
C ALA A 516 24.26 12.53 30.13
N ASN A 517 23.67 12.54 28.92
CA ASN A 517 24.38 12.73 27.65
C ASN A 517 25.56 11.78 27.41
N VAL A 518 25.43 10.51 27.80
CA VAL A 518 26.42 9.48 27.44
C VAL A 518 26.24 9.11 25.98
N ALA A 519 27.34 9.12 25.23
CA ALA A 519 27.40 8.74 23.83
C ALA A 519 28.62 7.86 23.55
N ALA A 520 28.59 7.18 22.42
CA ALA A 520 29.69 6.37 21.91
C ALA A 520 30.07 6.80 20.49
N ILE A 521 31.37 6.84 20.22
CA ILE A 521 31.92 7.06 18.87
C ILE A 521 32.89 5.94 18.50
N ARG A 522 32.76 5.38 17.29
CA ARG A 522 33.58 4.26 16.83
C ARG A 522 34.84 4.77 16.13
N ASN A 523 36.02 4.41 16.65
CA ASN A 523 37.28 4.74 16.00
C ASN A 523 37.58 3.83 14.78
N GLY A 524 38.65 4.14 14.05
CA GLY A 524 39.04 3.40 12.84
C GLY A 524 39.44 1.93 13.08
N ALA A 525 39.75 1.54 14.31
CA ALA A 525 40.00 0.15 14.70
C ALA A 525 38.72 -0.60 15.10
N GLY A 526 37.55 0.03 15.01
CA GLY A 526 36.26 -0.56 15.39
C GLY A 526 35.99 -0.54 16.90
N ILE A 527 36.81 0.14 17.70
CA ILE A 527 36.65 0.23 19.15
C ILE A 527 35.81 1.48 19.47
N TRP A 528 34.89 1.32 20.42
CA TRP A 528 34.03 2.41 20.89
C TRP A 528 34.71 3.21 22.00
N GLU A 529 34.82 4.52 21.79
CA GLU A 529 35.04 5.47 22.88
C GLU A 529 33.69 5.86 23.47
N VAL A 530 33.53 5.74 24.79
CA VAL A 530 32.39 6.32 25.51
C VAL A 530 32.79 7.71 25.99
N PHE A 531 31.93 8.69 25.76
CA PHE A 531 32.13 10.07 26.18
C PHE A 531 30.80 10.70 26.58
N GLN A 532 30.86 11.87 27.21
CA GLN A 532 29.69 12.69 27.48
C GLN A 532 29.87 14.11 26.95
N PHE A 533 28.77 14.82 26.73
CA PHE A 533 28.75 16.22 26.29
C PHE A 533 27.76 17.03 27.12
N ALA A 534 28.13 18.27 27.48
CA ALA A 534 27.21 19.18 28.17
C ALA A 534 26.44 20.07 27.20
N GLU A 535 27.06 20.44 26.08
CA GLU A 535 26.49 21.37 25.12
C GLU A 535 26.19 20.65 23.81
N ALA A 536 24.95 20.77 23.34
CA ALA A 536 24.51 20.33 22.01
C ALA A 536 23.88 21.52 21.26
N GLU A 537 24.62 22.06 20.30
CA GLU A 537 24.20 23.17 19.45
C GLU A 537 23.70 22.64 18.10
N LEU A 538 22.41 22.85 17.77
CA LEU A 538 21.86 22.51 16.47
C LEU A 538 22.31 23.54 15.43
N ILE A 539 23.18 23.13 14.52
CA ILE A 539 23.84 24.01 13.52
C ILE A 539 23.28 23.83 12.10
N GLY A 540 22.41 22.85 11.88
CA GLY A 540 21.75 22.56 10.60
C GLY A 540 20.70 21.47 10.74
N PRO A 541 19.97 21.09 9.68
CA PRO A 541 19.00 19.99 9.74
C PRO A 541 19.64 18.68 10.22
N ASN A 542 19.26 18.23 11.43
CA ASN A 542 19.85 17.09 12.13
C ASN A 542 21.38 17.18 12.39
N GLN A 543 21.99 18.35 12.23
CA GLN A 543 23.43 18.55 12.44
C GLN A 543 23.70 19.24 13.76
N TYR A 544 24.56 18.65 14.58
CA TYR A 544 24.87 19.13 15.91
C TYR A 544 26.37 19.32 16.10
N LYS A 545 26.74 20.40 16.78
CA LYS A 545 28.05 20.58 17.39
C LYS A 545 27.96 20.25 18.87
N LEU A 546 28.73 19.27 19.30
CA LEU A 546 28.85 18.82 20.68
C LEU A 546 30.14 19.37 21.28
N SER A 547 30.02 20.12 22.36
CA SER A 547 31.15 20.74 23.06
C SER A 547 31.10 20.48 24.56
N ARG A 548 32.21 20.84 25.22
CA ARG A 548 32.38 20.68 26.67
C ARG A 548 32.20 19.20 27.04
N LEU A 549 33.19 18.40 26.64
CA LEU A 549 33.11 16.94 26.62
C LEU A 549 33.78 16.31 27.84
N LEU A 550 33.32 15.14 28.28
CA LEU A 550 34.04 14.24 29.17
C LEU A 550 34.46 13.01 28.37
N ARG A 551 35.77 12.88 28.13
CA ARG A 551 36.32 11.89 27.20
C ARG A 551 36.73 10.59 27.90
N GLY A 552 36.80 9.49 27.14
CA GLY A 552 37.31 8.21 27.62
C GLY A 552 36.63 7.65 28.88
N GLN A 553 35.31 7.85 29.01
CA GLN A 553 34.54 7.44 30.18
C GLN A 553 34.57 5.92 30.37
N ALA A 554 34.40 5.47 31.61
CA ALA A 554 34.35 4.05 31.97
C ALA A 554 35.53 3.20 31.41
N GLY A 555 36.74 3.77 31.38
CA GLY A 555 37.95 3.03 31.01
C GLY A 555 38.20 2.92 29.50
N THR A 556 37.55 3.73 28.67
CA THR A 556 37.77 3.74 27.21
C THR A 556 38.82 4.76 26.76
N GLU A 557 39.75 5.19 27.62
CA GLU A 557 40.75 6.19 27.26
C GLU A 557 41.64 5.73 26.09
N MET A 558 41.92 4.43 26.00
CA MET A 558 42.67 3.83 24.89
C MET A 558 41.92 3.85 23.54
N ALA A 559 40.60 4.06 23.56
CA ALA A 559 39.80 4.17 22.35
C ALA A 559 39.85 5.58 21.72
N MET A 560 40.35 6.58 22.46
CA MET A 560 40.57 7.95 21.97
C MET A 560 41.67 7.98 20.89
N ALA A 561 41.29 7.75 19.63
CA ALA A 561 42.19 7.93 18.50
C ALA A 561 42.40 9.43 18.23
N SER A 562 43.55 9.76 17.63
CA SER A 562 43.89 11.14 17.27
C SER A 562 44.38 11.19 15.81
N PRO A 563 43.50 11.44 14.82
CA PRO A 563 42.05 11.61 14.95
C PRO A 563 41.24 10.29 14.86
N VAL A 564 39.98 10.35 15.32
CA VAL A 564 38.87 9.58 14.76
C VAL A 564 38.41 10.31 13.49
N LEU A 565 38.53 9.67 12.33
CA LEU A 565 38.23 10.31 11.05
C LEU A 565 36.73 10.65 10.91
N ALA A 566 36.41 11.64 10.07
CA ALA A 566 35.04 11.91 9.63
C ALA A 566 34.35 10.66 9.08
N GLY A 567 33.02 10.57 9.26
CA GLY A 567 32.19 9.40 8.93
C GLY A 567 32.17 8.33 10.03
N ALA A 568 32.72 8.61 11.21
CA ALA A 568 32.71 7.69 12.34
C ALA A 568 31.29 7.57 12.93
N ARG A 569 30.84 6.35 13.19
CA ARG A 569 29.52 6.07 13.76
C ARG A 569 29.39 6.68 15.15
N PHE A 570 28.35 7.48 15.35
CA PHE A 570 27.93 8.06 16.62
C PHE A 570 26.63 7.40 17.09
N VAL A 571 26.52 7.12 18.39
CA VAL A 571 25.31 6.59 19.03
C VAL A 571 25.12 7.28 20.38
N LEU A 572 23.93 7.84 20.64
CA LEU A 572 23.55 8.27 21.99
C LEU A 572 23.15 7.03 22.81
N LEU A 573 23.67 6.92 24.03
CA LEU A 573 23.39 5.78 24.90
C LEU A 573 22.26 6.13 25.87
N ASP A 574 21.02 5.92 25.42
CA ASP A 574 19.81 6.12 26.22
C ASP A 574 18.99 4.81 26.35
N GLY A 575 17.73 4.93 26.74
CA GLY A 575 16.82 3.79 26.90
C GLY A 575 16.53 3.02 25.61
N ALA A 576 16.78 3.60 24.43
CA ALA A 576 16.60 2.92 23.15
C ALA A 576 17.80 2.04 22.75
N VAL A 577 18.86 2.01 23.56
CA VAL A 577 20.02 1.12 23.38
C VAL A 577 19.94 -0.06 24.35
N MET A 578 19.42 -1.18 23.86
CA MET A 578 19.13 -2.36 24.69
C MET A 578 20.32 -3.32 24.82
N PRO A 579 20.43 -4.07 25.92
CA PRO A 579 21.40 -5.17 26.01
C PRO A 579 20.91 -6.38 25.21
N SER A 580 21.85 -7.13 24.62
CA SER A 580 21.59 -8.43 24.00
C SER A 580 21.26 -9.50 25.03
N GLY A 581 20.50 -10.51 24.64
CA GLY A 581 20.19 -11.72 25.42
C GLY A 581 21.22 -12.85 25.31
N MET A 582 22.48 -12.53 24.99
CA MET A 582 23.56 -13.53 24.89
C MET A 582 24.04 -14.00 26.26
N GLY A 583 24.44 -15.26 26.36
CA GLY A 583 25.11 -15.82 27.54
C GLY A 583 26.59 -15.48 27.60
N ALA A 584 27.17 -15.54 28.81
CA ALA A 584 28.58 -15.21 29.04
C ALA A 584 29.55 -16.16 28.30
N GLU A 585 29.15 -17.42 28.11
CA GLU A 585 29.90 -18.45 27.37
C GLU A 585 30.03 -18.16 25.87
N GLN A 586 29.19 -17.26 25.33
CA GLN A 586 29.21 -16.89 23.92
C GLN A 586 30.22 -15.78 23.61
N ARG A 587 30.88 -15.24 24.65
CA ARG A 587 31.99 -14.29 24.52
C ARG A 587 33.13 -14.90 23.70
N GLY A 588 33.66 -14.13 22.76
CA GLY A 588 34.73 -14.52 21.86
C GLY A 588 34.31 -15.41 20.70
N LEU A 589 33.04 -15.82 20.62
CA LEU A 589 32.52 -16.64 19.53
C LEU A 589 31.99 -15.77 18.39
N PRO A 590 32.30 -16.08 17.12
CA PRO A 590 31.69 -15.42 15.99
C PRO A 590 30.22 -15.81 15.88
N LEU A 591 29.32 -14.83 16.05
CA LEU A 591 27.88 -15.03 15.94
C LEU A 591 27.33 -14.28 14.73
N ASN A 592 26.33 -14.87 14.06
CA ASN A 592 25.54 -14.19 13.05
C ASN A 592 24.30 -13.60 13.69
N TRP A 593 24.09 -12.31 13.51
CA TRP A 593 22.95 -11.56 14.01
C TRP A 593 22.04 -11.21 12.86
N ARG A 594 20.77 -11.58 12.95
CA ARG A 594 19.75 -11.29 11.95
C ARG A 594 18.69 -10.39 12.54
N TYR A 595 18.37 -9.30 11.86
CA TYR A 595 17.50 -8.26 12.41
C TYR A 595 16.63 -7.61 11.33
N GLY A 596 15.41 -7.23 11.69
CA GLY A 596 14.42 -6.67 10.77
C GLY A 596 13.12 -6.26 11.47
N PRO A 597 12.14 -5.68 10.73
CA PRO A 597 10.86 -5.28 11.28
C PRO A 597 10.14 -6.41 12.01
N ALA A 598 9.75 -6.19 13.27
CA ALA A 598 9.13 -7.21 14.12
C ALA A 598 7.79 -7.72 13.57
N GLY A 599 7.06 -6.90 12.80
CA GLY A 599 5.82 -7.27 12.13
C GLY A 599 5.98 -8.07 10.82
N ARG A 600 7.22 -8.40 10.42
CA ARG A 600 7.54 -9.14 9.19
C ARG A 600 8.19 -10.49 9.52
N PRO A 601 8.00 -11.51 8.68
CA PRO A 601 8.66 -12.80 8.87
C PRO A 601 10.18 -12.66 8.66
N ILE A 602 10.96 -13.53 9.31
CA ILE A 602 12.43 -13.46 9.34
C ILE A 602 13.11 -13.62 7.97
N ASP A 603 12.40 -14.18 6.98
CA ASP A 603 12.84 -14.36 5.60
C ASP A 603 12.47 -13.19 4.66
N ASP A 604 11.73 -12.20 5.15
CA ASP A 604 11.40 -10.98 4.41
C ASP A 604 12.68 -10.22 3.99
N PHE A 605 12.63 -9.56 2.83
CA PHE A 605 13.76 -8.83 2.25
C PHE A 605 14.25 -7.67 3.15
N THR A 606 13.42 -7.22 4.10
CA THR A 606 13.76 -6.21 5.10
C THR A 606 14.71 -6.71 6.19
N TYR A 607 14.93 -8.02 6.32
CA TYR A 607 15.87 -8.56 7.30
C TYR A 607 17.31 -8.56 6.77
N GLN A 608 18.24 -8.04 7.58
CA GLN A 608 19.68 -8.09 7.33
C GLN A 608 20.38 -9.10 8.22
N THR A 609 21.60 -9.49 7.86
CA THR A 609 22.45 -10.35 8.68
C THR A 609 23.86 -9.78 8.77
N LYS A 610 24.40 -9.71 9.98
CA LYS A 610 25.74 -9.19 10.29
C LYS A 610 26.48 -10.18 11.20
N ALA A 611 27.71 -10.53 10.84
CA ALA A 611 28.58 -11.29 11.72
C ALA A 611 29.22 -10.34 12.76
N TYR A 612 29.21 -10.73 14.03
CA TYR A 612 29.81 -9.96 15.11
C TYR A 612 30.36 -10.90 16.19
N THR A 613 31.55 -10.58 16.73
CA THR A 613 32.22 -11.37 17.76
C THR A 613 32.33 -10.56 19.06
N PRO A 614 31.38 -10.72 20.00
CA PRO A 614 31.39 -10.03 21.29
C PRO A 614 32.65 -10.37 22.09
N GLN A 615 33.36 -9.38 22.60
CA GLN A 615 34.51 -9.55 23.51
C GLN A 615 34.10 -9.46 24.99
N GLY A 616 32.93 -8.91 25.30
CA GLY A 616 32.42 -8.74 26.66
C GLY A 616 33.23 -7.69 27.43
N VAL A 617 33.40 -6.50 26.85
CA VAL A 617 34.24 -5.41 27.36
C VAL A 617 33.84 -4.96 28.77
N GLY A 618 32.57 -5.10 29.17
CA GLY A 618 32.12 -4.81 30.54
C GLY A 618 32.75 -5.70 31.62
N LEU A 619 33.31 -6.86 31.26
CA LEU A 619 34.09 -7.72 32.16
C LEU A 619 35.56 -7.31 32.26
N ARG A 620 36.06 -6.44 31.36
CA ARG A 620 37.47 -6.08 31.27
C ARG A 620 37.87 -5.13 32.42
N PRO A 621 38.88 -5.48 33.25
CA PRO A 621 39.41 -4.54 34.24
C PRO A 621 39.94 -3.25 33.62
N PHE A 622 39.78 -2.13 34.32
CA PHE A 622 40.34 -0.84 33.91
C PHE A 622 41.87 -0.84 34.03
N SER A 623 42.53 -0.01 33.23
CA SER A 623 43.99 0.13 33.28
C SER A 623 44.43 0.77 34.59
N PRO A 624 45.42 0.23 35.32
CA PRO A 624 45.98 0.89 36.51
C PRO A 624 46.47 2.32 36.22
N VAL A 625 46.63 3.14 37.26
CA VAL A 625 47.06 4.54 37.14
C VAL A 625 48.22 4.88 38.07
N HIS A 626 48.79 6.07 37.92
CA HIS A 626 49.90 6.57 38.75
C HIS A 626 51.09 5.61 38.83
N VAL A 627 51.42 4.97 37.71
CA VAL A 627 52.59 4.09 37.61
C VAL A 627 53.85 4.90 37.88
N ARG A 628 54.66 4.42 38.82
CA ARG A 628 55.92 5.02 39.26
C ARG A 628 56.96 3.93 39.39
N ALA A 629 58.23 4.32 39.30
CA ALA A 629 59.33 3.43 39.62
C ALA A 629 60.37 4.18 40.46
N VAL A 630 60.95 3.47 41.42
CA VAL A 630 62.01 3.98 42.29
C VAL A 630 63.15 2.97 42.27
N ARG A 631 64.36 3.46 42.00
CA ARG A 631 65.57 2.65 42.00
C ARG A 631 66.20 2.65 43.38
N ASP A 632 66.53 1.47 43.89
CA ASP A 632 67.33 1.33 45.10
C ASP A 632 68.82 1.62 44.79
N PRO A 633 69.47 2.56 45.52
CA PRO A 633 70.84 2.98 45.21
C PRO A 633 71.91 1.94 45.58
N SER A 634 71.57 0.90 46.36
CA SER A 634 72.52 -0.12 46.82
C SER A 634 72.45 -1.40 45.99
N SER A 635 71.25 -1.83 45.61
CA SER A 635 71.00 -3.06 44.85
C SER A 635 70.79 -2.83 43.35
N PHE A 636 70.47 -1.60 42.94
CA PHE A 636 70.02 -1.23 41.60
C PHE A 636 68.68 -1.85 41.17
N ASP A 637 67.97 -2.50 42.09
CA ASP A 637 66.63 -3.02 41.88
C ASP A 637 65.64 -1.87 41.63
N LEU A 638 64.66 -2.12 40.76
CA LEU A 638 63.64 -1.15 40.41
C LEU A 638 62.29 -1.57 40.99
N THR A 639 61.81 -0.85 41.99
CA THR A 639 60.45 -1.06 42.53
C THR A 639 59.47 -0.27 41.69
N ILE A 640 58.62 -0.97 40.94
CA ILE A 640 57.56 -0.42 40.12
C ILE A 640 56.24 -0.53 40.91
N SER A 641 55.50 0.57 41.04
CA SER A 641 54.22 0.60 41.77
C SER A 641 53.15 1.39 41.02
N TRP A 642 51.88 1.11 41.31
CA TRP A 642 50.71 1.74 40.67
C TRP A 642 49.53 1.82 41.64
N VAL A 643 48.44 2.45 41.19
CA VAL A 643 47.17 2.51 41.90
C VAL A 643 46.11 1.76 41.10
N ARG A 644 45.38 0.86 41.77
CA ARG A 644 44.29 0.07 41.20
C ARG A 644 43.11 0.97 40.82
N ARG A 645 42.43 0.64 39.72
CA ARG A 645 41.09 1.18 39.39
C ARG A 645 40.07 0.05 39.50
N THR A 646 38.83 0.40 39.83
CA THR A 646 37.73 -0.56 39.83
C THR A 646 36.62 -0.11 38.89
N ARG A 647 35.97 -1.09 38.26
CA ARG A 647 34.82 -0.90 37.37
C ARG A 647 33.47 -1.09 38.09
N ILE A 648 33.48 -1.57 39.34
CA ILE A 648 32.28 -1.84 40.14
C ILE A 648 32.42 -1.13 41.48
N GLY A 649 31.47 -0.24 41.80
CA GLY A 649 31.37 0.39 43.11
C GLY A 649 32.49 1.40 43.44
N GLY A 650 33.20 1.93 42.44
CA GLY A 650 34.34 2.84 42.62
C GLY A 650 33.99 4.30 42.93
N ASP A 651 32.72 4.71 42.78
CA ASP A 651 32.32 6.12 42.88
C ASP A 651 32.01 6.59 44.30
N SER A 652 31.90 5.66 45.26
CA SER A 652 31.55 5.98 46.65
C SER A 652 32.75 6.44 47.47
N TRP A 653 32.67 7.66 48.01
CA TRP A 653 33.67 8.21 48.95
C TRP A 653 33.48 7.75 50.40
N ALA A 654 32.44 6.95 50.69
CA ALA A 654 32.15 6.48 52.04
C ALA A 654 33.01 5.28 52.47
N GLN A 655 33.65 4.61 51.51
CA GLN A 655 34.45 3.41 51.74
C GLN A 655 35.90 3.76 52.03
N THR A 656 36.59 2.95 52.85
CA THR A 656 38.01 3.16 53.18
C THR A 656 38.94 2.86 52.01
N GLU A 657 38.56 1.92 51.16
CA GLU A 657 39.31 1.50 49.98
C GLU A 657 38.32 1.13 48.88
N VAL A 658 38.68 1.36 47.61
CA VAL A 658 37.79 1.04 46.49
C VAL A 658 37.62 -0.47 46.34
N PRO A 659 36.44 -1.02 46.03
CA PRO A 659 36.25 -2.46 45.88
C PRO A 659 37.12 -3.05 44.77
N LEU A 660 37.62 -4.27 44.93
CA LEU A 660 38.49 -4.94 43.95
C LEU A 660 37.78 -5.24 42.61
N GLY A 661 36.47 -5.53 42.64
CA GLY A 661 35.68 -5.84 41.44
C GLY A 661 36.03 -7.18 40.76
N GLU A 662 37.05 -7.89 41.23
CA GLU A 662 37.56 -9.16 40.71
C GLU A 662 37.74 -10.18 41.85
N ALA A 663 37.85 -11.48 41.52
CA ALA A 663 37.95 -12.55 42.51
C ALA A 663 39.26 -12.51 43.34
N SER A 664 40.35 -12.05 42.73
CA SER A 664 41.65 -11.85 43.39
C SER A 664 42.38 -10.66 42.77
N GLU A 665 43.23 -10.00 43.55
CA GLU A 665 44.06 -8.89 43.06
C GLU A 665 45.31 -9.45 42.43
N ARG A 666 45.40 -9.40 41.09
CA ARG A 666 46.52 -9.93 40.32
C ARG A 666 46.90 -8.98 39.18
N TYR A 667 48.19 -8.91 38.88
CA TYR A 667 48.73 -8.05 37.84
C TYR A 667 49.76 -8.76 36.96
N GLU A 668 49.81 -8.36 35.70
CA GLU A 668 50.91 -8.66 34.77
C GLU A 668 51.57 -7.36 34.30
N ILE A 669 52.90 -7.38 34.21
CA ILE A 669 53.72 -6.24 33.82
C ILE A 669 54.62 -6.67 32.68
N ASP A 670 54.32 -6.18 31.49
CA ASP A 670 55.14 -6.39 30.31
C ASP A 670 56.25 -5.32 30.29
N ILE A 671 57.50 -5.74 30.42
CA ILE A 671 58.69 -4.93 30.13
C ILE A 671 58.90 -4.92 28.63
N ARG A 672 59.10 -3.74 28.04
CA ARG A 672 59.16 -3.58 26.58
C ARG A 672 60.45 -2.89 26.11
N ASP A 673 60.94 -3.35 24.97
CA ASP A 673 62.01 -2.72 24.20
C ASP A 673 61.62 -2.66 22.71
N GLY A 674 61.85 -1.52 22.05
CA GLY A 674 61.43 -1.30 20.66
C GLY A 674 59.93 -1.54 20.40
N GLY A 675 59.08 -1.45 21.43
CA GLY A 675 57.64 -1.74 21.35
C GLY A 675 57.27 -3.23 21.49
N GLN A 676 58.23 -4.13 21.62
CA GLN A 676 57.99 -5.56 21.86
C GLN A 676 58.10 -5.91 23.35
N THR A 677 57.27 -6.83 23.84
CA THR A 677 57.40 -7.38 25.19
C THR A 677 58.60 -8.32 25.26
N ILE A 678 59.58 -8.00 26.10
CA ILE A 678 60.80 -8.80 26.32
C ILE A 678 60.73 -9.62 27.61
N ARG A 679 59.90 -9.20 28.56
CA ARG A 679 59.63 -9.94 29.81
C ARG A 679 58.22 -9.64 30.30
N THR A 680 57.55 -10.63 30.85
CA THR A 680 56.31 -10.45 31.63
C THR A 680 56.57 -10.84 33.08
N LEU A 681 56.27 -9.93 34.00
CA LEU A 681 56.32 -10.18 35.44
C LEU A 681 54.90 -10.31 36.00
N GLN A 682 54.73 -11.05 37.09
CA GLN A 682 53.43 -11.30 37.76
C GLN A 682 53.52 -10.95 39.25
N CYS A 683 52.47 -10.33 39.80
CA CYS A 683 52.36 -10.07 41.23
C CYS A 683 50.90 -9.97 41.71
N ASP A 684 50.70 -10.18 43.02
CA ASP A 684 49.39 -10.15 43.68
C ASP A 684 49.16 -8.87 44.52
N THR A 685 50.05 -7.88 44.35
CA THR A 685 49.97 -6.57 45.02
C THR A 685 50.28 -5.46 44.01
N PRO A 686 49.87 -4.20 44.24
CA PRO A 686 50.06 -3.10 43.27
C PRO A 686 51.51 -2.57 43.22
N GLN A 687 52.47 -3.45 43.41
CA GLN A 687 53.90 -3.19 43.30
C GLN A 687 54.67 -4.48 42.94
N ILE A 688 55.78 -4.31 42.24
CA ILE A 688 56.69 -5.40 41.90
C ILE A 688 58.13 -4.90 41.81
N VAL A 689 59.08 -5.79 42.10
CA VAL A 689 60.52 -5.50 41.98
C VAL A 689 61.05 -6.10 40.67
N TYR A 690 61.61 -5.24 39.82
CA TYR A 690 62.37 -5.63 38.64
C TYR A 690 63.87 -5.58 38.97
N THR A 691 64.42 -6.76 39.28
CA THR A 691 65.76 -6.88 39.87
C THR A 691 66.87 -6.46 38.90
N ALA A 692 68.01 -6.02 39.43
CA ALA A 692 69.18 -5.68 38.62
C ALA A 692 69.67 -6.87 37.75
N ALA A 693 69.53 -8.10 38.25
CA ALA A 693 69.87 -9.31 37.50
C ALA A 693 68.95 -9.52 36.28
N GLN A 694 67.64 -9.26 36.44
CA GLN A 694 66.69 -9.31 35.32
C GLN A 694 66.95 -8.19 34.31
N GLN A 695 67.24 -6.96 34.80
CA GLN A 695 67.66 -5.84 33.94
C GLN A 695 68.87 -6.18 33.08
N ASN A 696 69.91 -6.79 33.67
CA ASN A 696 71.12 -7.21 32.95
C ASN A 696 70.87 -8.32 31.92
N ALA A 697 69.88 -9.18 32.15
CA ALA A 697 69.52 -10.25 31.23
C ALA A 697 68.70 -9.74 30.04
N ASP A 698 67.85 -8.74 30.26
CA ASP A 698 66.88 -8.25 29.30
C ASP A 698 67.46 -7.17 28.37
N PHE A 699 68.43 -6.39 28.85
CA PHE A 699 68.99 -5.25 28.11
C PHE A 699 70.50 -5.42 27.89
N ALA A 700 70.94 -5.37 26.63
CA ALA A 700 72.34 -5.55 26.24
C ALA A 700 73.32 -4.53 26.86
N GLY A 701 72.82 -3.36 27.31
CA GLY A 701 73.59 -2.34 28.02
C GLY A 701 73.72 -2.55 29.54
N GLY A 702 73.04 -3.55 30.11
CA GLY A 702 72.99 -3.79 31.54
C GLY A 702 72.18 -2.74 32.33
N ALA A 703 72.12 -2.93 33.65
CA ALA A 703 71.59 -1.95 34.60
C ALA A 703 72.57 -0.78 34.81
N PRO A 704 72.09 0.46 35.04
CA PRO A 704 70.68 0.85 35.17
C PRO A 704 70.01 1.14 33.81
N VAL A 705 68.84 0.55 33.58
CA VAL A 705 68.02 0.81 32.38
C VAL A 705 67.17 2.05 32.58
N SER A 706 67.33 3.06 31.72
CA SER A 706 66.52 4.28 31.68
C SER A 706 66.63 4.92 30.28
N PRO A 707 65.51 5.26 29.61
CA PRO A 707 64.13 5.06 30.01
C PRO A 707 63.69 3.59 29.99
N LEU A 708 62.62 3.26 30.73
CA LEU A 708 62.00 1.93 30.76
C LEU A 708 60.54 2.01 30.28
N SER A 709 60.22 1.33 29.17
CA SER A 709 58.85 1.21 28.69
C SER A 709 58.19 -0.03 29.27
N ILE A 710 57.00 0.14 29.87
CA ILE A 710 56.23 -0.95 30.46
C ILE A 710 54.74 -0.86 30.12
N ALA A 711 54.04 -1.98 30.23
CA ALA A 711 52.59 -2.04 30.25
C ALA A 711 52.09 -2.84 31.45
N VAL A 712 51.24 -2.22 32.27
CA VAL A 712 50.68 -2.84 33.48
C VAL A 712 49.22 -3.23 33.21
N TYR A 713 48.86 -4.47 33.56
CA TYR A 713 47.53 -5.04 33.40
C TYR A 713 47.02 -5.55 34.74
N GLN A 714 45.78 -5.22 35.12
CA GLN A 714 45.06 -5.99 36.14
C GLN A 714 44.44 -7.22 35.47
N ILE A 715 44.52 -8.38 36.13
CA ILE A 715 44.02 -9.65 35.60
C ILE A 715 42.65 -9.96 36.20
N SER A 716 41.72 -10.36 35.34
CA SER A 716 40.43 -10.93 35.73
C SER A 716 40.42 -12.42 35.41
N GLU A 717 39.89 -13.23 36.32
CA GLU A 717 39.63 -14.65 36.04
C GLU A 717 38.53 -14.84 34.98
N SER A 718 37.61 -13.87 34.86
CA SER A 718 36.50 -13.93 33.91
C SER A 718 36.84 -13.37 32.53
N TYR A 719 37.77 -12.41 32.46
CA TYR A 719 38.14 -11.74 31.20
C TYR A 719 39.53 -12.10 30.68
N GLY A 720 40.51 -12.24 31.57
CA GLY A 720 41.95 -12.28 31.27
C GLY A 720 42.62 -10.93 31.55
N ARG A 721 43.58 -10.53 30.70
CA ARG A 721 44.26 -9.22 30.80
C ARG A 721 43.25 -8.07 30.64
N GLY A 722 43.27 -7.13 31.59
CA GLY A 722 42.52 -5.87 31.51
C GLY A 722 43.06 -4.90 30.47
N SER A 723 42.58 -3.66 30.49
CA SER A 723 43.15 -2.58 29.67
C SER A 723 44.60 -2.29 30.11
N ALA A 724 45.50 -2.09 29.15
CA ALA A 724 46.91 -1.80 29.42
C ALA A 724 47.09 -0.37 29.95
N ARG A 725 47.91 -0.19 30.98
CA ARG A 725 48.53 1.11 31.26
C ARG A 725 49.94 1.14 30.70
N GLU A 726 50.10 1.76 29.55
CA GLU A 726 51.40 1.93 28.90
C GLU A 726 52.09 3.22 29.38
N VAL A 727 53.34 3.10 29.80
CA VAL A 727 54.14 4.25 30.28
C VAL A 727 55.62 4.03 29.99
N THR A 728 56.31 5.12 29.67
CA THR A 728 57.77 5.17 29.65
C THR A 728 58.24 5.91 30.89
N LEU A 729 58.96 5.21 31.76
CA LEU A 729 59.46 5.71 33.03
C LEU A 729 60.91 6.17 32.87
N TYR A 730 61.22 7.35 33.39
CA TYR A 730 62.59 7.88 33.47
C TYR A 730 63.00 7.81 34.93
N VAL A 731 63.86 6.84 35.26
CA VAL A 731 64.23 6.46 36.64
C VAL A 731 65.73 6.44 36.81
#